data_AF-A0A0H5RZG7-F1
#
_entry.id   AF-A0A0H5RZG7-F1
#
_cell.length_a   1.000
_cell.length_b   1.000
_cell.length_c   1.000
_cell.angle_alpha   90.00
_cell.angle_beta   90.00
_cell.angle_gamma   90.00
#
_symmetry.space_group_name_H-M   'P 1'
#
loop_
_entity.id
_entity.type
_entity.pdbx_description
1 polymer ?
#
loop_
_entity_poly.entity_id
_entity_poly.type
_entity_poly.pdbx_seq_one_letter_code
_entity_poly.pdbx_strand_id
1 'polypeptide(L)'
;MTSSSSNEVVVMRDPEKGYALCREFVTATILPRFRRAVVQMLTLPNHYIISALHETVISIENVIDKKIRKIMVGNNHSAEYLRTRVLHFAGNILFKSDIERKMKMLMSNAFKVSFLLYETLEEKDNEISVCHESVLVMLRETVMHLIDPNSFDVMSVVFQAHNQAVWHIIANMAKRKCAISTELISLSDNTKRCQRITDWTVIIGLSRLKPTKKTLQQAMEKCFITTLAEKIYNFVIVEYPQSSGVIDDLRCCMQNNGGFGRMLLMDTLTKDVEQRLLQVGVGTTEILEGYASAVECLRRLDPTCVIMQQICSIIRQYIKQRPDTVRCIITYITGEKREELSEQLAMRRTAFLDEEELVGVNDELVPGSDDTAERNWMDWLPDPPDANPCQSRRYRQNADVFNMLVSVYGSKEIFVKEYRELLAERLTKSWNRDPQFEQRYLELLKLRFSEGELQQCEVMLKDMRDSEHIDCLVDNLLPFPINARIISSFFWPKIENEEFTMPQALMIGLDEYARGFEAHKGSRKLEWMSAVGSIELEVELDDVKAVVAVSPAHAAVLSLFTKKETWTVDEMAAELKMDKRNVKKRLEWWQNSGVVYASAGESEAKTWHLASGTSKMERLQVEHDMEEDISDDDKNEDMEAVDALEQYWIYTKSFIANQEPVKAERLHTIFRMFASPGQHGPTLEDVVAFLQRKVKLNLLSCVNGLYKVVKDAPAQ
;
A
#
# COMPACT_ATOMS: atom_id res chain seq x y z
N MET A 1 61.32 -63.32 4.52
CA MET A 1 62.72 -63.08 4.14
C MET A 1 62.99 -61.61 4.23
N THR A 2 63.78 -61.22 5.22
CA THR A 2 64.28 -59.87 5.43
C THR A 2 65.32 -59.57 4.36
N SER A 3 64.90 -59.01 3.23
CA SER A 3 65.80 -58.19 2.42
C SER A 3 65.33 -56.76 2.60
N SER A 4 65.98 -56.07 3.53
CA SER A 4 65.98 -54.64 3.68
C SER A 4 65.98 -53.99 2.30
N SER A 5 64.85 -53.43 1.87
CA SER A 5 64.83 -52.47 0.78
C SER A 5 65.54 -51.23 1.31
N SER A 6 66.86 -51.22 1.18
CA SER A 6 67.66 -50.02 1.20
C SER A 6 66.92 -49.01 0.34
N ASN A 7 66.38 -47.96 0.98
CA ASN A 7 65.98 -46.74 0.31
C ASN A 7 67.26 -46.18 -0.33
N GLU A 8 67.64 -46.73 -1.49
CA GLU A 8 68.73 -46.19 -2.27
C GLU A 8 68.34 -44.74 -2.58
N VAL A 9 69.08 -43.84 -1.98
CA VAL A 9 69.01 -42.41 -2.26
C VAL A 9 69.50 -42.28 -3.69
N VAL A 10 68.59 -42.36 -4.66
CA VAL A 10 68.91 -42.14 -6.06
C VAL A 10 69.25 -40.66 -6.19
N VAL A 11 70.53 -40.33 -6.03
CA VAL A 11 71.08 -39.00 -6.28
C VAL A 11 71.04 -38.79 -7.79
N MET A 12 69.98 -38.18 -8.28
CA MET A 12 69.82 -37.91 -9.70
C MET A 12 70.39 -36.54 -10.04
N ARG A 13 71.23 -36.47 -11.08
CA ARG A 13 71.74 -35.20 -11.64
C ARG A 13 70.79 -34.57 -12.65
N ASP A 14 69.85 -35.35 -13.19
CA ASP A 14 68.91 -34.90 -14.22
C ASP A 14 67.64 -34.30 -13.59
N PRO A 15 67.41 -32.98 -13.71
CA PRO A 15 66.27 -32.30 -13.11
C PRO A 15 64.91 -32.76 -13.66
N GLU A 16 64.81 -33.23 -14.91
CA GLU A 16 63.53 -33.66 -15.48
C GLU A 16 63.05 -35.00 -14.91
N LYS A 17 63.97 -35.94 -14.67
CA LYS A 17 63.64 -37.20 -13.96
C LYS A 17 63.24 -36.94 -12.51
N GLY A 18 63.93 -36.02 -11.84
CA GLY A 18 63.56 -35.57 -10.50
C GLY A 18 62.16 -34.95 -10.48
N TYR A 19 61.83 -34.15 -11.50
CA TYR A 19 60.51 -33.53 -11.65
C TYR A 19 59.40 -34.58 -11.82
N ALA A 20 59.60 -35.58 -12.68
CA ALA A 20 58.63 -36.66 -12.87
C ALA A 20 58.32 -37.42 -11.57
N LEU A 21 59.36 -37.78 -10.80
CA LEU A 21 59.20 -38.48 -9.51
C LEU A 21 58.46 -37.63 -8.48
N CYS A 22 58.75 -36.33 -8.43
CA CYS A 22 58.03 -35.39 -7.57
C CYS A 22 56.56 -35.23 -8.00
N ARG A 23 56.26 -35.17 -9.29
CA ARG A 23 54.87 -35.10 -9.79
C ARG A 23 54.07 -36.33 -9.38
N GLU A 24 54.65 -37.53 -9.53
CA GLU A 24 54.02 -38.77 -9.10
C GLU A 24 53.80 -38.77 -7.58
N PHE A 25 54.79 -38.35 -6.79
CA PHE A 25 54.66 -38.24 -5.35
C PHE A 25 53.55 -37.27 -4.91
N VAL A 26 53.47 -36.08 -5.53
CA VAL A 26 52.41 -35.10 -5.27
C VAL A 26 51.04 -35.69 -5.59
N THR A 27 50.90 -36.35 -6.75
CA THR A 27 49.62 -36.89 -7.23
C THR A 27 49.17 -38.12 -6.44
N ALA A 28 50.06 -39.06 -6.16
CA ALA A 28 49.72 -40.32 -5.52
C ALA A 28 49.67 -40.23 -3.99
N THR A 29 50.50 -39.40 -3.36
CA THR A 29 50.62 -39.36 -1.89
C THR A 29 50.01 -38.11 -1.27
N ILE A 30 50.32 -36.93 -1.81
CA ILE A 30 49.92 -35.65 -1.20
C ILE A 30 48.46 -35.35 -1.50
N LEU A 31 48.04 -35.43 -2.77
CA LEU A 31 46.69 -35.07 -3.19
C LEU A 31 45.59 -35.82 -2.40
N PRO A 32 45.61 -37.16 -2.22
CA PRO A 32 44.57 -37.85 -1.44
C PRO A 32 44.53 -37.46 0.04
N ARG A 33 45.69 -37.12 0.63
CA ARG A 33 45.78 -36.62 2.01
C ARG A 33 45.21 -35.21 2.10
N PHE A 34 45.57 -34.34 1.17
CA PHE A 34 45.05 -32.98 1.09
C PHE A 34 43.52 -32.97 0.88
N ARG A 35 42.99 -33.82 0.00
CA ARG A 35 41.53 -33.98 -0.20
C ARG A 35 40.81 -34.26 1.12
N ARG A 36 41.33 -35.21 1.91
CA ARG A 36 40.76 -35.56 3.22
C ARG A 36 40.88 -34.41 4.22
N ALA A 37 42.03 -33.75 4.27
CA ALA A 37 42.25 -32.61 5.16
C ALA A 37 41.28 -31.45 4.84
N VAL A 38 41.07 -31.10 3.57
CA VAL A 38 40.13 -30.05 3.16
C VAL A 38 38.69 -30.38 3.57
N VAL A 39 38.26 -31.63 3.40
CA VAL A 39 36.92 -32.05 3.83
C VAL A 39 36.77 -31.97 5.36
N GLN A 40 37.79 -32.38 6.11
CA GLN A 40 37.80 -32.26 7.58
C GLN A 40 37.77 -30.79 8.02
N MET A 41 38.56 -29.93 7.38
CA MET A 41 38.59 -28.50 7.69
C MET A 41 37.25 -27.80 7.47
N LEU A 42 36.48 -28.22 6.46
CA LEU A 42 35.13 -27.68 6.23
C LEU A 42 34.12 -28.05 7.34
N THR A 43 34.42 -29.04 8.17
CA THR A 43 33.59 -29.43 9.33
C THR A 43 34.04 -28.80 10.64
N LEU A 44 35.19 -28.13 10.67
CA LEU A 44 35.71 -27.48 11.87
C LEU A 44 34.93 -26.20 12.20
N PRO A 45 34.81 -25.85 13.49
CA PRO A 45 34.39 -24.52 13.91
C PRO A 45 35.23 -23.42 13.27
N ASN A 46 34.60 -22.28 12.96
CA ASN A 46 35.21 -21.17 12.22
C ASN A 46 36.55 -20.68 12.83
N HIS A 47 36.71 -20.72 14.15
CA HIS A 47 37.93 -20.24 14.82
C HIS A 47 39.16 -21.13 14.63
N TYR A 48 39.00 -22.41 14.26
CA TYR A 48 40.13 -23.30 13.99
C TYR A 48 40.54 -23.36 12.51
N ILE A 49 39.74 -22.77 11.61
CA ILE A 49 39.96 -22.86 10.16
C ILE A 49 41.33 -22.31 9.76
N ILE A 50 41.74 -21.16 10.31
CA ILE A 50 43.00 -20.50 9.95
C ILE A 50 44.20 -21.36 10.36
N SER A 51 44.23 -21.83 11.61
CA SER A 51 45.32 -22.67 12.11
C SER A 51 45.40 -24.00 11.36
N ALA A 52 44.26 -24.67 11.14
CA ALA A 52 44.23 -25.93 10.39
C ALA A 52 44.70 -25.75 8.94
N LEU A 53 44.31 -24.64 8.29
CA LEU A 53 44.75 -24.31 6.94
C LEU A 53 46.26 -24.03 6.90
N HIS A 54 46.77 -23.23 7.84
CA HIS A 54 48.19 -22.90 7.95
C HIS A 54 49.06 -24.15 8.15
N GLU A 55 48.72 -24.98 9.13
CA GLU A 55 49.42 -26.24 9.41
C GLU A 55 49.42 -27.17 8.19
N THR A 56 48.29 -27.26 7.48
CA THR A 56 48.18 -28.10 6.30
C THR A 56 49.06 -27.60 5.15
N VAL A 57 49.05 -26.30 4.87
CA VAL A 57 49.85 -25.69 3.78
C VAL A 57 51.35 -25.84 4.08
N ILE A 58 51.79 -25.47 5.28
CA ILE A 58 53.20 -25.57 5.69
C ILE A 58 53.65 -27.03 5.75
N SER A 59 52.83 -27.94 6.26
CA SER A 59 53.18 -29.36 6.28
C SER A 59 53.39 -29.90 4.86
N ILE A 60 52.58 -29.49 3.89
CA ILE A 60 52.70 -29.95 2.50
C ILE A 60 53.97 -29.40 1.86
N GLU A 61 54.23 -28.10 2.01
CA GLU A 61 55.44 -27.47 1.48
C GLU A 61 56.70 -28.12 2.06
N ASN A 62 56.75 -28.34 3.38
CA ASN A 62 57.87 -29.01 4.05
C ASN A 62 58.08 -30.45 3.57
N VAL A 63 57.00 -31.20 3.32
CA VAL A 63 57.08 -32.58 2.80
C VAL A 63 57.61 -32.60 1.37
N ILE A 64 57.19 -31.65 0.54
CA ILE A 64 57.71 -31.46 -0.83
C ILE A 64 59.19 -31.10 -0.78
N ASP A 65 59.58 -30.10 0.02
CA ASP A 65 60.96 -29.65 0.13
C ASP A 65 61.90 -30.75 0.67
N LYS A 66 61.42 -31.55 1.61
CA LYS A 66 62.17 -32.72 2.11
C LYS A 66 62.33 -33.80 1.04
N LYS A 67 61.33 -33.99 0.17
CA LYS A 67 61.43 -34.95 -0.95
C LYS A 67 62.40 -34.45 -2.02
N ILE A 68 62.37 -33.17 -2.36
CA ILE A 68 63.28 -32.54 -3.34
C ILE A 68 64.73 -32.62 -2.87
N ARG A 69 64.99 -32.25 -1.60
CA ARG A 69 66.35 -32.33 -1.01
C ARG A 69 66.92 -33.75 -1.01
N LYS A 70 66.07 -34.77 -0.89
CA LYS A 70 66.49 -36.19 -0.98
C LYS A 70 66.85 -36.62 -2.40
N ILE A 71 66.22 -36.05 -3.42
CA ILE A 71 66.45 -36.40 -4.83
C ILE A 71 67.68 -35.67 -5.38
N MET A 72 67.83 -34.39 -5.02
CA MET A 72 68.85 -33.47 -5.56
C MET A 72 69.98 -33.19 -4.55
N VAL A 73 70.58 -34.24 -3.98
CA VAL A 73 71.69 -34.10 -3.02
C VAL A 73 72.93 -33.53 -3.73
N GLY A 74 73.38 -32.34 -3.32
CA GLY A 74 74.65 -31.73 -3.76
C GLY A 74 74.58 -30.70 -4.89
N ASN A 75 73.40 -30.36 -5.40
CA ASN A 75 73.24 -29.32 -6.44
C ASN A 75 72.14 -28.31 -6.07
N ASN A 76 72.54 -27.24 -5.37
CA ASN A 76 71.61 -26.23 -4.82
C ASN A 76 70.82 -25.48 -5.91
N HIS A 77 71.48 -25.06 -7.00
CA HIS A 77 70.80 -24.32 -8.07
C HIS A 77 69.74 -25.17 -8.77
N SER A 78 70.05 -26.43 -9.09
CA SER A 78 69.06 -27.31 -9.72
C SER A 78 67.95 -27.74 -8.74
N ALA A 79 68.24 -27.81 -7.43
CA ALA A 79 67.22 -28.08 -6.42
C ALA A 79 66.21 -26.92 -6.29
N GLU A 80 66.67 -25.67 -6.34
CA GLU A 80 65.81 -24.48 -6.30
C GLU A 80 64.94 -24.35 -7.56
N TYR A 81 65.53 -24.55 -8.75
CA TYR A 81 64.78 -24.62 -10.00
C TYR A 81 63.68 -25.70 -9.97
N LEU A 82 64.03 -26.89 -9.44
CA LEU A 82 63.09 -28.00 -9.31
C LEU A 82 61.98 -27.68 -8.29
N ARG A 83 62.32 -27.04 -7.18
CA ARG A 83 61.40 -26.60 -6.13
C ARG A 83 60.26 -25.77 -6.69
N THR A 84 60.58 -24.70 -7.41
CA THR A 84 59.57 -23.81 -8.00
C THR A 84 58.62 -24.57 -8.93
N ARG A 85 59.14 -25.43 -9.82
CA ARG A 85 58.31 -26.22 -10.74
C ARG A 85 57.40 -27.22 -10.03
N VAL A 86 57.90 -27.89 -8.99
CA VAL A 86 57.11 -28.88 -8.23
C VAL A 86 56.04 -28.20 -7.39
N LEU A 87 56.35 -27.08 -6.74
CA LEU A 87 55.37 -26.32 -5.95
C LEU A 87 54.29 -25.72 -6.84
N HIS A 88 54.63 -25.16 -8.01
CA HIS A 88 53.64 -24.66 -8.97
C HIS A 88 52.72 -25.79 -9.47
N PHE A 89 53.29 -26.97 -9.77
CA PHE A 89 52.50 -28.16 -10.11
C PHE A 89 51.57 -28.60 -8.97
N ALA A 90 52.09 -28.62 -7.73
CA ALA A 90 51.30 -28.93 -6.55
C ALA A 90 50.19 -27.89 -6.34
N GLY A 91 50.45 -26.60 -6.55
CA GLY A 91 49.46 -25.54 -6.48
C GLY A 91 48.28 -25.77 -7.43
N ASN A 92 48.59 -26.07 -8.69
CA ASN A 92 47.56 -26.36 -9.70
C ASN A 92 46.75 -27.62 -9.35
N ILE A 93 47.38 -28.70 -8.90
CA ILE A 93 46.69 -29.95 -8.58
C ILE A 93 45.89 -29.87 -7.28
N LEU A 94 46.45 -29.27 -6.25
CA LEU A 94 45.83 -29.24 -4.92
C LEU A 94 44.70 -28.21 -4.86
N PHE A 95 44.87 -27.04 -5.48
CA PHE A 95 43.96 -25.91 -5.28
C PHE A 95 43.08 -25.55 -6.48
N LYS A 96 43.45 -25.88 -7.73
CA LYS A 96 42.69 -25.52 -8.96
C LYS A 96 41.91 -26.67 -9.60
N SER A 97 42.00 -27.89 -9.05
CA SER A 97 41.34 -29.08 -9.61
C SER A 97 39.87 -29.22 -9.13
N ASP A 98 39.38 -30.44 -8.97
CA ASP A 98 38.02 -30.77 -8.48
C ASP A 98 37.71 -30.22 -7.08
N ILE A 99 38.72 -29.78 -6.34
CA ILE A 99 38.61 -29.26 -4.97
C ILE A 99 38.45 -27.73 -4.95
N GLU A 100 38.67 -27.05 -6.09
CA GLU A 100 38.76 -25.59 -6.16
C GLU A 100 37.56 -24.88 -5.48
N ARG A 101 36.33 -25.36 -5.72
CA ARG A 101 35.11 -24.80 -5.09
C ARG A 101 35.14 -24.91 -3.56
N LYS A 102 35.56 -26.06 -3.03
CA LYS A 102 35.67 -26.31 -1.57
C LYS A 102 36.76 -25.43 -0.97
N MET A 103 37.88 -25.29 -1.67
CA MET A 103 38.99 -24.45 -1.24
C MET A 103 38.62 -22.97 -1.21
N LYS A 104 37.92 -22.47 -2.24
CA LYS A 104 37.39 -21.10 -2.25
C LYS A 104 36.50 -20.83 -1.06
N MET A 105 35.61 -21.77 -0.73
CA MET A 105 34.72 -21.65 0.43
C MET A 105 35.50 -21.65 1.75
N LEU A 106 36.47 -22.56 1.92
CA LEU A 106 37.31 -22.66 3.11
C LEU A 106 38.13 -21.37 3.33
N MET A 107 38.80 -20.89 2.28
CA MET A 107 39.59 -19.64 2.36
C MET A 107 38.69 -18.42 2.56
N SER A 108 37.51 -18.38 1.92
CA SER A 108 36.55 -17.29 2.15
C SER A 108 36.10 -17.25 3.60
N ASN A 109 35.86 -18.40 4.24
CA ASN A 109 35.55 -18.45 5.66
C ASN A 109 36.74 -18.02 6.53
N ALA A 110 37.96 -18.45 6.20
CA ALA A 110 39.18 -18.00 6.88
C ALA A 110 39.33 -16.47 6.83
N PHE A 111 39.08 -15.86 5.66
CA PHE A 111 39.11 -14.41 5.49
C PHE A 111 38.00 -13.68 6.27
N LYS A 112 36.78 -14.22 6.33
CA LYS A 112 35.71 -13.62 7.16
C LYS A 112 36.08 -13.62 8.64
N VAL A 113 36.66 -14.72 9.12
CA VAL A 113 37.12 -14.84 10.51
C VAL A 113 38.27 -13.87 10.77
N SER A 114 39.23 -13.77 9.85
CA SER A 114 40.35 -12.86 10.02
C SER A 114 39.95 -11.40 10.03
N PHE A 115 38.94 -11.01 9.24
CA PHE A 115 38.40 -9.65 9.31
C PHE A 115 37.75 -9.37 10.67
N LEU A 116 36.99 -10.31 11.23
CA LEU A 116 36.41 -10.17 12.57
C LEU A 116 37.50 -10.03 13.64
N LEU A 117 38.56 -10.85 13.57
CA LEU A 117 39.71 -10.73 14.48
C LEU A 117 40.38 -9.36 14.36
N TYR A 118 40.56 -8.87 13.13
CA TYR A 118 41.09 -7.53 12.87
C TYR A 118 40.22 -6.42 13.46
N GLU A 119 38.90 -6.46 13.30
CA GLU A 119 38.01 -5.48 13.91
C GLU A 119 38.10 -5.48 15.45
N THR A 120 38.22 -6.67 16.07
CA THR A 120 38.35 -6.76 17.53
C THR A 120 39.70 -6.26 18.06
N LEU A 121 40.76 -6.31 17.24
CA LEU A 121 42.07 -5.76 17.58
C LEU A 121 42.05 -4.24 17.62
N GLU A 122 41.38 -3.62 16.65
CA GLU A 122 41.20 -2.16 16.59
C GLU A 122 40.30 -1.63 17.73
N GLU A 123 39.48 -2.48 18.36
CA GLU A 123 38.55 -2.09 19.43
C GLU A 123 39.07 -2.31 20.86
N LYS A 124 40.11 -3.13 21.10
CA LYS A 124 40.55 -3.52 22.47
C LYS A 124 42.07 -3.61 22.64
N ASP A 125 42.59 -2.99 23.71
CA ASP A 125 44.03 -2.79 23.96
C ASP A 125 44.77 -3.82 24.86
N ASN A 126 44.09 -4.74 25.57
CA ASN A 126 44.75 -5.36 26.74
C ASN A 126 45.42 -6.75 26.53
N GLU A 127 44.68 -7.81 26.19
CA GLU A 127 45.24 -9.20 26.23
C GLU A 127 44.71 -10.17 25.16
N ILE A 128 43.41 -10.16 24.85
CA ILE A 128 42.81 -10.96 23.75
C ILE A 128 43.49 -10.66 22.40
N SER A 129 44.11 -9.47 22.30
CA SER A 129 44.85 -8.97 21.15
C SER A 129 45.99 -9.90 20.71
N VAL A 130 46.79 -10.45 21.63
CA VAL A 130 47.99 -11.25 21.26
C VAL A 130 47.61 -12.54 20.53
N CYS A 131 46.56 -13.24 20.99
CA CYS A 131 46.08 -14.45 20.33
C CYS A 131 45.52 -14.14 18.94
N HIS A 132 44.78 -13.04 18.79
CA HIS A 132 44.22 -12.61 17.51
C HIS A 132 45.32 -12.22 16.51
N GLU A 133 46.33 -11.49 16.97
CA GLU A 133 47.49 -11.10 16.16
C GLU A 133 48.25 -12.34 15.66
N SER A 134 48.51 -13.32 16.53
CA SER A 134 49.15 -14.58 16.15
C SER A 134 48.37 -15.32 15.05
N VAL A 135 47.03 -15.36 15.15
CA VAL A 135 46.18 -15.98 14.11
C VAL A 135 46.22 -15.22 12.79
N LEU A 136 46.25 -13.88 12.83
CA LEU A 136 46.41 -13.06 11.62
C LEU A 136 47.78 -13.26 10.96
N VAL A 137 48.84 -13.38 11.76
CA VAL A 137 50.19 -13.68 11.26
C VAL A 137 50.23 -15.05 10.58
N MET A 138 49.68 -16.09 11.20
CA MET A 138 49.55 -17.41 10.59
C MET A 138 48.82 -17.35 9.24
N LEU A 139 47.70 -16.60 9.16
CA LEU A 139 46.98 -16.43 7.91
C LEU A 139 47.83 -15.70 6.87
N ARG A 140 48.50 -14.61 7.25
CA ARG A 140 49.35 -13.83 6.35
C ARG A 140 50.47 -14.68 5.77
N GLU A 141 51.17 -15.45 6.60
CA GLU A 141 52.20 -16.38 6.16
C GLU A 141 51.62 -17.39 5.17
N THR A 142 50.50 -18.02 5.52
CA THR A 142 49.80 -18.97 4.64
C THR A 142 49.48 -18.35 3.28
N VAL A 143 48.92 -17.14 3.28
CA VAL A 143 48.58 -16.40 2.07
C VAL A 143 49.82 -16.12 1.22
N MET A 144 50.93 -15.70 1.84
CA MET A 144 52.19 -15.46 1.13
C MET A 144 52.71 -16.74 0.44
N HIS A 145 52.70 -17.88 1.14
CA HIS A 145 53.07 -19.17 0.54
C HIS A 145 52.16 -19.55 -0.64
N LEU A 146 50.86 -19.23 -0.57
CA LEU A 146 49.91 -19.56 -1.63
C LEU A 146 50.03 -18.66 -2.88
N ILE A 147 50.41 -17.38 -2.72
CA ILE A 147 50.45 -16.41 -3.82
C ILE A 147 51.85 -16.20 -4.41
N ASP A 148 52.91 -16.63 -3.72
CA ASP A 148 54.30 -16.47 -4.18
C ASP A 148 54.53 -17.20 -5.51
N PRO A 149 54.99 -16.52 -6.58
CA PRO A 149 55.37 -17.14 -7.84
C PRO A 149 56.44 -18.23 -7.71
N ASN A 150 57.26 -18.18 -6.65
CA ASN A 150 58.29 -19.19 -6.37
C ASN A 150 57.77 -20.37 -5.51
N SER A 151 56.48 -20.37 -5.16
CA SER A 151 55.83 -21.42 -4.37
C SER A 151 54.60 -21.99 -5.11
N PHE A 152 53.41 -21.99 -4.49
CA PHE A 152 52.23 -22.65 -5.07
C PHE A 152 51.57 -21.87 -6.22
N ASP A 153 51.77 -20.56 -6.32
CA ASP A 153 51.20 -19.69 -7.38
C ASP A 153 49.69 -19.92 -7.66
N VAL A 154 48.90 -19.77 -6.59
CA VAL A 154 47.44 -19.97 -6.60
C VAL A 154 46.68 -18.65 -6.43
N MET A 155 47.24 -17.56 -6.97
CA MET A 155 46.68 -16.21 -6.81
C MET A 155 45.22 -16.11 -7.28
N SER A 156 44.82 -16.84 -8.33
CA SER A 156 43.44 -16.82 -8.83
C SER A 156 42.41 -17.33 -7.81
N VAL A 157 42.71 -18.42 -7.10
CA VAL A 157 41.81 -19.03 -6.11
C VAL A 157 41.75 -18.15 -4.85
N VAL A 158 42.91 -17.65 -4.41
CA VAL A 158 43.02 -16.73 -3.27
C VAL A 158 42.24 -15.44 -3.54
N PHE A 159 42.39 -14.85 -4.72
CA PHE A 159 41.66 -13.66 -5.14
C PHE A 159 40.14 -13.85 -5.14
N GLN A 160 39.64 -14.95 -5.72
CA GLN A 160 38.20 -15.22 -5.74
C GLN A 160 37.64 -15.43 -4.34
N ALA A 161 38.37 -16.16 -3.48
CA ALA A 161 37.96 -16.37 -2.10
C ALA A 161 37.98 -15.08 -1.26
N HIS A 162 38.99 -14.23 -1.46
CA HIS A 162 39.08 -12.91 -0.83
C HIS A 162 37.94 -12.00 -1.28
N ASN A 163 37.68 -11.89 -2.59
CA ASN A 163 36.54 -11.12 -3.10
C ASN A 163 35.21 -11.61 -2.51
N GLN A 164 34.99 -12.93 -2.47
CA GLN A 164 33.79 -13.51 -1.88
C GLN A 164 33.66 -13.18 -0.39
N ALA A 165 34.77 -13.17 0.35
CA ALA A 165 34.79 -12.75 1.75
C ALA A 165 34.47 -11.26 1.90
N VAL A 166 35.09 -10.38 1.10
CA VAL A 166 34.82 -8.93 1.09
C VAL A 166 33.35 -8.65 0.85
N TRP A 167 32.74 -9.26 -0.17
CA TRP A 167 31.31 -9.13 -0.45
C TRP A 167 30.44 -9.55 0.75
N HIS A 168 30.80 -10.65 1.41
CA HIS A 168 30.06 -11.14 2.56
C HIS A 168 30.22 -10.26 3.81
N ILE A 169 31.41 -9.68 4.01
CA ILE A 169 31.68 -8.71 5.07
C ILE A 169 30.82 -7.48 4.85
N ILE A 170 30.85 -6.92 3.64
CA ILE A 170 30.05 -5.77 3.23
C ILE A 170 28.55 -6.05 3.41
N ALA A 171 28.06 -7.21 2.94
CA ALA A 171 26.66 -7.59 3.10
C ALA A 171 26.26 -7.70 4.58
N ASN A 172 27.12 -8.28 5.43
CA ASN A 172 26.87 -8.34 6.88
C ASN A 172 26.87 -6.94 7.52
N MET A 173 27.77 -6.05 7.09
CA MET A 173 27.81 -4.68 7.58
C MET A 173 26.55 -3.91 7.19
N ALA A 174 26.08 -4.06 5.95
CA ALA A 174 24.83 -3.47 5.47
C ALA A 174 23.64 -3.97 6.30
N LYS A 175 23.52 -5.30 6.48
CA LYS A 175 22.46 -5.92 7.31
C LYS A 175 22.43 -5.41 8.75
N ARG A 176 23.60 -5.27 9.39
CA ARG A 176 23.69 -4.75 10.76
C ARG A 176 23.22 -3.29 10.85
N LYS A 177 23.56 -2.46 9.86
CA LYS A 177 23.11 -1.06 9.82
C LYS A 177 21.60 -0.96 9.57
N CYS A 178 21.05 -1.77 8.66
CA CYS A 178 19.61 -1.83 8.37
C CYS A 178 18.78 -2.52 9.47
N ALA A 179 19.40 -3.00 10.55
CA ALA A 179 18.73 -3.55 11.72
C ALA A 179 18.44 -2.49 12.80
N ILE A 180 19.02 -1.29 12.67
CA ILE A 180 18.78 -0.16 13.59
C ILE A 180 17.41 0.47 13.26
N SER A 181 16.80 1.17 14.24
CA SER A 181 15.59 1.97 14.04
C SER A 181 15.71 2.87 12.80
N THR A 182 14.59 3.01 12.07
CA THR A 182 14.51 3.66 10.75
C THR A 182 15.11 5.06 10.73
N GLU A 183 14.88 5.86 11.77
CA GLU A 183 15.38 7.23 11.91
C GLU A 183 16.91 7.35 11.99
N LEU A 184 17.61 6.26 12.35
CA LEU A 184 19.05 6.25 12.62
C LEU A 184 19.87 5.61 11.49
N ILE A 185 19.23 5.13 10.42
CA ILE A 185 19.93 4.54 9.28
C ILE A 185 20.60 5.66 8.48
N SER A 186 21.85 5.99 8.82
CA SER A 186 22.67 6.93 8.05
C SER A 186 23.69 6.21 7.16
N LEU A 187 23.56 6.45 5.84
CA LEU A 187 24.45 5.89 4.83
C LEU A 187 25.70 6.76 4.55
N SER A 188 25.70 8.00 5.04
CA SER A 188 26.69 9.04 4.69
C SER A 188 28.14 8.73 5.09
N ASP A 189 28.38 8.03 6.22
CA ASP A 189 29.75 7.72 6.67
C ASP A 189 30.02 6.21 6.77
N ASN A 190 30.11 5.55 5.61
CA ASN A 190 30.72 4.21 5.50
C ASN A 190 32.23 4.27 5.23
N THR A 191 32.80 5.46 5.09
CA THR A 191 34.18 5.70 4.64
C THR A 191 35.20 5.05 5.55
N LYS A 192 35.07 5.22 6.87
CA LYS A 192 35.96 4.65 7.88
C LYS A 192 35.97 3.13 7.84
N ARG A 193 34.79 2.50 7.68
CA ARG A 193 34.72 1.03 7.62
C ARG A 193 35.23 0.46 6.30
N CYS A 194 35.00 1.15 5.17
CA CYS A 194 35.62 0.77 3.89
C CYS A 194 37.16 0.88 3.94
N GLN A 195 37.70 1.86 4.66
CA GLN A 195 39.14 1.96 4.94
C GLN A 195 39.63 0.76 5.76
N ARG A 196 38.91 0.33 6.80
CA ARG A 196 39.26 -0.89 7.55
C ARG A 196 39.38 -2.15 6.68
N ILE A 197 38.46 -2.36 5.72
CA ILE A 197 38.56 -3.50 4.77
C ILE A 197 39.83 -3.40 3.93
N THR A 198 40.14 -2.17 3.52
CA THR A 198 41.33 -1.87 2.72
C THR A 198 42.61 -2.15 3.50
N ASP A 199 42.67 -1.75 4.77
CA ASP A 199 43.84 -1.91 5.64
C ASP A 199 44.00 -3.37 6.08
N TRP A 200 42.91 -4.04 6.43
CA TRP A 200 42.88 -5.48 6.66
C TRP A 200 43.45 -6.27 5.47
N THR A 201 43.08 -5.90 4.24
CA THR A 201 43.58 -6.56 3.02
C THR A 201 45.10 -6.45 2.90
N VAL A 202 45.69 -5.34 3.36
CA VAL A 202 47.15 -5.16 3.43
C VAL A 202 47.76 -6.04 4.53
N ILE A 203 47.15 -6.09 5.71
CA ILE A 203 47.64 -6.85 6.87
C ILE A 203 47.72 -8.35 6.56
N ILE A 204 46.72 -8.92 5.88
CA ILE A 204 46.72 -10.35 5.51
C ILE A 204 47.66 -10.68 4.34
N GLY A 205 48.42 -9.71 3.82
CA GLY A 205 49.42 -9.93 2.77
C GLY A 205 48.93 -9.77 1.33
N LEU A 206 47.69 -9.31 1.13
CA LEU A 206 47.08 -9.16 -0.20
C LEU A 206 47.12 -7.71 -0.71
N SER A 207 48.23 -7.00 -0.47
CA SER A 207 48.38 -5.58 -0.86
C SER A 207 48.12 -5.31 -2.35
N ARG A 208 48.48 -6.26 -3.23
CA ARG A 208 48.23 -6.19 -4.68
C ARG A 208 46.74 -6.29 -5.05
N LEU A 209 45.91 -6.81 -4.16
CA LEU A 209 44.47 -7.03 -4.37
C LEU A 209 43.62 -6.03 -3.58
N LYS A 210 44.22 -4.91 -3.14
CA LYS A 210 43.53 -3.85 -2.40
C LYS A 210 42.31 -3.38 -3.20
N PRO A 211 41.07 -3.59 -2.71
CA PRO A 211 39.88 -3.14 -3.41
C PRO A 211 39.86 -1.61 -3.47
N THR A 212 39.47 -1.04 -4.60
CA THR A 212 39.43 0.42 -4.74
C THR A 212 38.30 0.99 -3.88
N LYS A 213 38.46 2.24 -3.39
CA LYS A 213 37.42 2.93 -2.62
C LYS A 213 36.08 2.97 -3.37
N LYS A 214 36.12 3.21 -4.69
CA LYS A 214 34.92 3.23 -5.55
C LYS A 214 34.24 1.86 -5.60
N THR A 215 35.00 0.77 -5.78
CA THR A 215 34.45 -0.59 -5.81
C THR A 215 33.81 -0.97 -4.47
N LEU A 216 34.46 -0.63 -3.35
CA LEU A 216 33.90 -0.88 -2.01
C LEU A 216 32.62 -0.08 -1.78
N GLN A 217 32.59 1.19 -2.18
CA GLN A 217 31.42 2.04 -2.06
C GLN A 217 30.23 1.49 -2.86
N GLN A 218 30.44 1.17 -4.14
CA GLN A 218 29.39 0.56 -4.98
C GLN A 218 28.93 -0.78 -4.43
N ALA A 219 29.85 -1.61 -3.93
CA ALA A 219 29.50 -2.88 -3.30
C ALA A 219 28.60 -2.68 -2.08
N MET A 220 28.97 -1.72 -1.23
CA MET A 220 28.21 -1.36 -0.03
C MET A 220 26.82 -0.83 -0.39
N GLU A 221 26.73 0.15 -1.29
CA GLU A 221 25.47 0.74 -1.76
C GLU A 221 24.55 -0.33 -2.37
N LYS A 222 25.08 -1.24 -3.19
CA LYS A 222 24.30 -2.37 -3.74
C LYS A 222 23.77 -3.30 -2.65
N CYS A 223 24.60 -3.67 -1.68
CA CYS A 223 24.14 -4.48 -0.54
C CYS A 223 23.07 -3.78 0.29
N PHE A 224 23.17 -2.45 0.46
CA PHE A 224 22.15 -1.66 1.12
C PHE A 224 20.83 -1.66 0.35
N ILE A 225 20.87 -1.39 -0.96
CA ILE A 225 19.67 -1.43 -1.81
C ILE A 225 18.99 -2.79 -1.69
N THR A 226 19.73 -3.90 -1.81
CA THR A 226 19.14 -5.24 -1.69
C THR A 226 18.55 -5.51 -0.31
N THR A 227 19.19 -5.05 0.77
CA THR A 227 18.71 -5.29 2.14
C THR A 227 17.49 -4.41 2.46
N LEU A 228 17.50 -3.15 2.03
CA LEU A 228 16.38 -2.23 2.24
C LEU A 228 15.18 -2.60 1.35
N ALA A 229 15.42 -3.19 0.18
CA ALA A 229 14.35 -3.68 -0.68
C ALA A 229 13.47 -4.72 0.01
N GLU A 230 14.02 -5.57 0.88
CA GLU A 230 13.25 -6.55 1.66
C GLU A 230 12.26 -5.90 2.65
N LYS A 231 12.43 -4.62 2.99
CA LYS A 231 11.59 -3.87 3.93
C LYS A 231 10.86 -2.69 3.28
N ILE A 232 10.88 -2.61 1.94
CA ILE A 232 10.44 -1.42 1.20
C ILE A 232 8.98 -1.06 1.49
N TYR A 233 8.10 -2.05 1.67
CA TYR A 233 6.71 -1.82 2.02
C TYR A 233 6.55 -1.00 3.31
N ASN A 234 7.30 -1.34 4.36
CA ASN A 234 7.19 -0.64 5.63
C ASN A 234 7.65 0.81 5.47
N PHE A 235 8.73 1.06 4.73
CA PHE A 235 9.23 2.43 4.53
C PHE A 235 8.29 3.29 3.69
N VAL A 236 7.66 2.71 2.65
CA VAL A 236 6.83 3.46 1.70
C VAL A 236 5.42 3.71 2.22
N ILE A 237 4.80 2.71 2.86
CA ILE A 237 3.37 2.73 3.19
C ILE A 237 3.12 2.97 4.68
N VAL A 238 3.93 2.38 5.57
CA VAL A 238 3.66 2.36 7.02
C VAL A 238 4.40 3.47 7.77
N GLU A 239 5.68 3.68 7.45
CA GLU A 239 6.61 4.54 8.20
C GLU A 239 6.88 5.88 7.49
N TYR A 240 6.20 6.18 6.39
CA TYR A 240 6.32 7.48 5.74
C TYR A 240 5.40 8.48 6.45
N PRO A 241 5.85 9.70 6.81
CA PRO A 241 7.05 10.42 6.35
C PRO A 241 8.34 10.23 7.19
N GLN A 242 8.29 9.48 8.29
CA GLN A 242 9.46 9.26 9.18
C GLN A 242 10.62 8.56 8.45
N SER A 243 10.32 7.73 7.46
CA SER A 243 11.28 7.02 6.60
C SER A 243 11.98 7.90 5.56
N SER A 244 11.62 9.18 5.42
CA SER A 244 12.09 10.08 4.36
C SER A 244 13.61 10.14 4.19
N GLY A 245 14.37 10.15 5.29
CA GLY A 245 15.84 10.13 5.25
C GLY A 245 16.41 8.85 4.64
N VAL A 246 15.81 7.68 4.95
CA VAL A 246 16.22 6.39 4.38
C VAL A 246 15.88 6.32 2.89
N ILE A 247 14.75 6.90 2.49
CA ILE A 247 14.31 6.98 1.10
C ILE A 247 15.26 7.88 0.28
N ASP A 248 15.71 9.00 0.85
CA ASP A 248 16.70 9.87 0.20
C ASP A 248 18.05 9.18 0.02
N ASP A 249 18.52 8.48 1.06
CA ASP A 249 19.76 7.73 0.96
C ASP A 249 19.63 6.56 -0.04
N LEU A 250 18.47 5.88 -0.08
CA LEU A 250 18.19 4.82 -1.05
C LEU A 250 18.19 5.36 -2.49
N ARG A 251 17.57 6.53 -2.72
CA ARG A 251 17.61 7.24 -4.02
C ARG A 251 19.06 7.51 -4.42
N CYS A 252 19.87 8.10 -3.54
CA CYS A 252 21.28 8.40 -3.80
C CYS A 252 22.06 7.13 -4.15
N CYS A 253 21.88 6.04 -3.39
CA CYS A 253 22.52 4.76 -3.66
C CYS A 253 22.13 4.19 -5.04
N MET A 254 20.85 4.27 -5.41
CA MET A 254 20.38 3.80 -6.71
C MET A 254 20.96 4.62 -7.86
N GLN A 255 21.00 5.94 -7.73
CA GLN A 255 21.57 6.85 -8.73
C GLN A 255 23.07 6.59 -8.95
N ASN A 256 23.84 6.43 -7.86
CA ASN A 256 25.28 6.14 -7.92
C ASN A 256 25.60 4.79 -8.60
N ASN A 257 24.64 3.87 -8.61
CA ASN A 257 24.79 2.52 -9.17
C ASN A 257 24.01 2.32 -10.49
N GLY A 258 23.69 3.40 -11.20
CA GLY A 258 23.06 3.33 -12.53
C GLY A 258 21.68 2.69 -12.52
N GLY A 259 20.90 2.89 -11.46
CA GLY A 259 19.54 2.32 -11.33
C GLY A 259 19.52 0.88 -10.82
N PHE A 260 20.63 0.38 -10.26
CA PHE A 260 20.66 -0.96 -9.65
C PHE A 260 19.55 -1.13 -8.61
N GLY A 261 18.83 -2.25 -8.69
CA GLY A 261 17.80 -2.63 -7.72
C GLY A 261 16.41 -2.03 -7.97
N ARG A 262 16.21 -1.19 -9.02
CA ARG A 262 14.87 -0.69 -9.38
C ARG A 262 13.83 -1.80 -9.53
N MET A 263 14.12 -2.79 -10.39
CA MET A 263 13.22 -3.93 -10.58
C MET A 263 13.02 -4.73 -9.30
N LEU A 264 14.08 -4.96 -8.52
CA LEU A 264 13.96 -5.67 -7.25
C LEU A 264 13.01 -4.95 -6.28
N LEU A 265 13.14 -3.62 -6.16
CA LEU A 265 12.26 -2.79 -5.34
C LEU A 265 10.83 -2.85 -5.83
N MET A 266 10.63 -2.73 -7.15
CA MET A 266 9.31 -2.77 -7.77
C MET A 266 8.64 -4.14 -7.55
N ASP A 267 9.32 -5.24 -7.82
CA ASP A 267 8.78 -6.60 -7.69
C ASP A 267 8.47 -6.93 -6.21
N THR A 268 9.36 -6.54 -5.29
CA THR A 268 9.18 -6.77 -3.86
C THR A 268 8.02 -5.93 -3.33
N LEU A 269 7.96 -4.64 -3.67
CA LEU A 269 6.89 -3.76 -3.25
C LEU A 269 5.54 -4.17 -3.84
N THR A 270 5.50 -4.56 -5.12
CA THR A 270 4.29 -5.07 -5.78
C THR A 270 3.74 -6.27 -5.02
N LYS A 271 4.59 -7.27 -4.76
CA LYS A 271 4.22 -8.46 -4.01
C LYS A 271 3.70 -8.11 -2.61
N ASP A 272 4.38 -7.23 -1.89
CA ASP A 272 3.98 -6.87 -0.52
C ASP A 272 2.69 -6.04 -0.50
N VAL A 273 2.47 -5.16 -1.48
CA VAL A 273 1.22 -4.39 -1.63
C VAL A 273 0.05 -5.33 -1.86
N GLU A 274 0.17 -6.27 -2.80
CA GLU A 274 -0.87 -7.27 -3.06
C GLU A 274 -1.12 -8.16 -1.84
N GLN A 275 -0.06 -8.54 -1.12
CA GLN A 275 -0.16 -9.47 0.01
C GLN A 275 -0.58 -8.82 1.32
N ARG A 276 -0.39 -7.51 1.52
CA ARG A 276 -0.58 -6.86 2.84
C ARG A 276 -1.59 -5.72 2.79
N LEU A 277 -1.57 -4.87 1.75
CA LEU A 277 -2.47 -3.73 1.63
C LEU A 277 -3.78 -4.12 0.91
N LEU A 278 -3.67 -4.83 -0.21
CA LEU A 278 -4.81 -5.17 -1.08
C LEU A 278 -5.54 -6.43 -0.62
N GLN A 279 -5.87 -6.49 0.67
CA GLN A 279 -6.66 -7.56 1.26
C GLN A 279 -8.12 -7.13 1.46
N VAL A 280 -9.02 -8.11 1.55
CA VAL A 280 -10.45 -7.85 1.78
C VAL A 280 -10.71 -7.30 3.18
N GLY A 281 -9.86 -7.64 4.17
CA GLY A 281 -10.00 -7.19 5.55
C GLY A 281 -9.51 -5.76 5.84
N VAL A 282 -8.86 -5.09 4.88
CA VAL A 282 -8.34 -3.74 5.04
C VAL A 282 -9.41 -2.73 4.62
N GLY A 283 -9.63 -1.69 5.43
CA GLY A 283 -10.62 -0.66 5.17
C GLY A 283 -10.26 0.20 3.95
N THR A 284 -11.25 0.68 3.19
CA THR A 284 -10.97 1.49 1.98
C THR A 284 -10.18 2.76 2.31
N THR A 285 -10.45 3.38 3.46
CA THR A 285 -9.71 4.53 3.99
C THR A 285 -8.23 4.22 4.21
N GLU A 286 -7.90 3.10 4.85
CA GLU A 286 -6.51 2.65 5.07
C GLU A 286 -5.76 2.40 3.75
N ILE A 287 -6.46 1.87 2.73
CA ILE A 287 -5.86 1.70 1.39
C ILE A 287 -5.58 3.07 0.74
N LEU A 288 -6.48 4.05 0.91
CA LEU A 288 -6.30 5.41 0.39
C LEU A 288 -5.14 6.15 1.08
N GLU A 289 -4.99 5.98 2.40
CA GLU A 289 -3.83 6.47 3.14
C GLU A 289 -2.53 5.85 2.61
N GLY A 290 -2.52 4.53 2.45
CA GLY A 290 -1.37 3.81 1.89
C GLY A 290 -1.06 4.23 0.46
N TYR A 291 -2.09 4.52 -0.36
CA TYR A 291 -1.94 5.08 -1.69
C TYR A 291 -1.29 6.46 -1.64
N ALA A 292 -1.81 7.39 -0.82
CA ALA A 292 -1.25 8.73 -0.67
C ALA A 292 0.22 8.70 -0.23
N SER A 293 0.54 7.90 0.80
CA SER A 293 1.93 7.69 1.26
C SER A 293 2.82 7.12 0.15
N ALA A 294 2.32 6.16 -0.63
CA ALA A 294 3.07 5.59 -1.74
C ALA A 294 3.34 6.63 -2.85
N VAL A 295 2.37 7.49 -3.18
CA VAL A 295 2.54 8.57 -4.17
C VAL A 295 3.69 9.49 -3.78
N GLU A 296 3.68 10.00 -2.56
CA GLU A 296 4.67 10.98 -2.08
C GLU A 296 6.05 10.34 -1.89
N CYS A 297 6.09 9.18 -1.24
CA CYS A 297 7.32 8.46 -0.98
C CYS A 297 8.00 7.98 -2.27
N LEU A 298 7.25 7.38 -3.21
CA LEU A 298 7.84 6.83 -4.44
C LEU A 298 8.28 7.92 -5.41
N ARG A 299 7.62 9.08 -5.44
CA ARG A 299 8.12 10.26 -6.17
C ARG A 299 9.47 10.72 -5.62
N ARG A 300 9.64 10.67 -4.30
CA ARG A 300 10.91 11.02 -3.65
C ARG A 300 11.97 9.95 -3.90
N LEU A 301 11.63 8.67 -3.90
CA LEU A 301 12.56 7.57 -4.18
C LEU A 301 13.05 7.58 -5.64
N ASP A 302 12.11 7.76 -6.57
CA ASP A 302 12.33 7.69 -8.01
C ASP A 302 11.77 8.94 -8.71
N PRO A 303 12.64 9.92 -9.05
CA PRO A 303 12.24 11.12 -9.77
C PRO A 303 11.62 10.86 -11.15
N THR A 304 11.87 9.70 -11.78
CA THR A 304 11.23 9.34 -13.06
C THR A 304 9.76 8.95 -12.90
N CYS A 305 9.31 8.73 -11.66
CA CYS A 305 7.93 8.40 -11.30
C CYS A 305 7.40 7.10 -11.95
N VAL A 306 8.27 6.24 -12.49
CA VAL A 306 7.88 4.96 -13.13
C VAL A 306 7.44 3.95 -12.07
N ILE A 307 8.22 3.81 -10.99
CA ILE A 307 7.88 2.88 -9.89
C ILE A 307 6.55 3.31 -9.25
N MET A 308 6.38 4.61 -9.05
CA MET A 308 5.14 5.19 -8.53
C MET A 308 3.95 4.84 -9.41
N GLN A 309 4.02 5.06 -10.74
CA GLN A 309 2.92 4.77 -11.65
C GLN A 309 2.54 3.29 -11.63
N GLN A 310 3.52 2.38 -11.63
CA GLN A 310 3.27 0.95 -11.64
C GLN A 310 2.62 0.46 -10.34
N ILE A 311 3.11 0.89 -9.18
CA ILE A 311 2.50 0.49 -7.89
C ILE A 311 1.11 1.10 -7.74
N CYS A 312 0.96 2.38 -8.13
CA CYS A 312 -0.32 3.05 -8.04
C CYS A 312 -1.35 2.44 -8.99
N SER A 313 -0.96 1.96 -10.19
CA SER A 313 -1.91 1.31 -11.11
C SER A 313 -2.48 0.01 -10.54
N ILE A 314 -1.67 -0.76 -9.83
CA ILE A 314 -2.10 -1.99 -9.13
C ILE A 314 -3.11 -1.66 -8.03
N ILE A 315 -2.80 -0.65 -7.19
CA ILE A 315 -3.71 -0.20 -6.13
C ILE A 315 -5.02 0.35 -6.73
N ARG A 316 -4.94 1.16 -7.80
CA ARG A 316 -6.12 1.70 -8.51
C ARG A 316 -7.02 0.58 -9.02
N GLN A 317 -6.46 -0.45 -9.66
CA GLN A 317 -7.22 -1.56 -10.22
C GLN A 317 -8.00 -2.34 -9.15
N TYR A 318 -7.44 -2.46 -7.94
CA TYR A 318 -8.12 -3.11 -6.82
C TYR A 318 -9.19 -2.21 -6.21
N ILE A 319 -8.85 -0.97 -5.89
CA ILE A 319 -9.78 -0.01 -5.28
C ILE A 319 -11.00 0.23 -6.17
N LYS A 320 -10.83 0.33 -7.51
CA LYS A 320 -11.94 0.53 -8.46
C LYS A 320 -13.03 -0.55 -8.39
N GLN A 321 -12.74 -1.73 -7.81
CA GLN A 321 -13.71 -2.80 -7.63
C GLN A 321 -14.59 -2.63 -6.38
N ARG A 322 -14.21 -1.73 -5.46
CA ARG A 322 -14.96 -1.46 -4.23
C ARG A 322 -16.05 -0.40 -4.45
N PRO A 323 -17.31 -0.67 -4.06
CA PRO A 323 -18.45 0.21 -4.35
C PRO A 323 -18.41 1.53 -3.57
N ASP A 324 -17.85 1.54 -2.37
CA ASP A 324 -17.75 2.68 -1.45
C ASP A 324 -16.61 3.66 -1.82
N THR A 325 -15.77 3.30 -2.79
CA THR A 325 -14.54 4.02 -3.12
C THR A 325 -14.71 5.51 -3.34
N VAL A 326 -15.66 5.93 -4.19
CA VAL A 326 -15.79 7.35 -4.55
C VAL A 326 -16.16 8.16 -3.33
N ARG A 327 -17.10 7.64 -2.53
CA ARG A 327 -17.51 8.21 -1.26
C ARG A 327 -16.33 8.30 -0.28
N CYS A 328 -15.54 7.23 -0.14
CA CYS A 328 -14.33 7.24 0.70
C CYS A 328 -13.28 8.25 0.21
N ILE A 329 -13.04 8.36 -1.10
CA ILE A 329 -12.10 9.33 -1.67
C ILE A 329 -12.57 10.75 -1.35
N ILE A 330 -13.84 11.07 -1.60
CA ILE A 330 -14.36 12.41 -1.33
C ILE A 330 -14.27 12.72 0.16
N THR A 331 -14.67 11.79 1.03
CA THR A 331 -14.56 11.95 2.49
C THR A 331 -13.10 12.13 2.92
N TYR A 332 -12.16 11.40 2.33
CA TYR A 332 -10.73 11.51 2.62
C TYR A 332 -10.18 12.90 2.22
N ILE A 333 -10.52 13.39 1.03
CA ILE A 333 -10.06 14.70 0.54
C ILE A 333 -10.78 15.86 1.26
N THR A 334 -12.03 15.67 1.71
CA THR A 334 -12.84 16.70 2.41
C THR A 334 -12.79 16.61 3.95
N GLY A 335 -12.18 15.56 4.51
CA GLY A 335 -12.10 15.29 5.94
C GLY A 335 -10.66 15.23 6.43
N GLU A 336 -10.12 14.02 6.56
CA GLU A 336 -8.87 13.70 7.27
C GLU A 336 -7.62 14.43 6.74
N LYS A 337 -7.48 14.57 5.42
CA LYS A 337 -6.31 15.19 4.78
C LYS A 337 -6.60 16.55 4.14
N ARG A 338 -7.68 17.22 4.57
CA ARG A 338 -8.18 18.45 3.94
C ARG A 338 -7.16 19.58 3.90
N GLU A 339 -6.38 19.77 4.96
CA GLU A 339 -5.36 20.84 5.02
C GLU A 339 -4.17 20.54 4.09
N GLU A 340 -3.58 19.34 4.18
CA GLU A 340 -2.44 18.94 3.35
C GLU A 340 -2.77 18.97 1.84
N LEU A 341 -3.96 18.50 1.47
CA LEU A 341 -4.40 18.52 0.07
C LEU A 341 -4.79 19.93 -0.40
N SER A 342 -5.24 20.81 0.50
CA SER A 342 -5.53 22.21 0.15
C SER A 342 -4.27 22.97 -0.28
N GLU A 343 -3.12 22.67 0.34
CA GLU A 343 -1.83 23.22 -0.07
C GLU A 343 -1.41 22.70 -1.45
N GLN A 344 -1.60 21.40 -1.71
CA GLN A 344 -1.31 20.81 -3.03
C GLN A 344 -2.19 21.42 -4.14
N LEU A 345 -3.48 21.63 -3.87
CA LEU A 345 -4.42 22.29 -4.78
C LEU A 345 -4.03 23.75 -5.05
N ALA A 346 -3.51 24.46 -4.06
CA ALA A 346 -3.07 25.84 -4.22
C ALA A 346 -1.72 25.96 -4.95
N MET A 347 -0.79 25.03 -4.70
CA MET A 347 0.57 25.08 -5.24
C MET A 347 0.66 24.70 -6.72
N ARG A 348 0.02 23.60 -7.11
CA ARG A 348 0.01 23.16 -8.51
C ARG A 348 -1.25 23.71 -9.13
N ARG A 349 -1.17 24.36 -10.30
CA ARG A 349 -2.33 24.80 -11.11
C ARG A 349 -2.44 24.00 -12.42
N THR A 350 -1.89 22.79 -12.43
CA THR A 350 -1.93 21.92 -13.60
C THR A 350 -3.35 21.38 -13.78
N ALA A 351 -3.94 21.59 -14.95
CA ALA A 351 -5.25 21.04 -15.30
C ALA A 351 -5.27 19.52 -15.05
N PHE A 352 -6.43 18.99 -14.65
CA PHE A 352 -6.63 17.55 -14.51
C PHE A 352 -6.35 16.87 -15.86
N LEU A 353 -5.47 15.87 -15.85
CA LEU A 353 -5.16 15.05 -17.02
C LEU A 353 -5.62 13.64 -16.66
N ASP A 354 -6.56 13.08 -17.42
CA ASP A 354 -6.93 11.67 -17.26
C ASP A 354 -5.84 10.78 -17.88
N GLU A 355 -5.42 9.75 -17.13
CA GLU A 355 -4.44 8.78 -17.63
C GLU A 355 -4.97 8.07 -18.88
N GLU A 356 -6.27 7.75 -18.91
CA GLU A 356 -6.92 7.05 -20.02
C GLU A 356 -6.99 7.93 -21.28
N GLU A 357 -7.24 9.24 -21.14
CA GLU A 357 -7.25 10.19 -22.26
C GLU A 357 -5.86 10.42 -22.87
N LEU A 358 -4.79 10.25 -22.09
CA LEU A 358 -3.41 10.46 -22.55
C LEU A 358 -2.78 9.21 -23.18
N VAL A 359 -3.42 8.04 -23.11
CA VAL A 359 -2.87 6.81 -23.69
C VAL A 359 -2.71 6.95 -25.20
N GLY A 360 -1.45 6.89 -25.67
CA GLY A 360 -1.11 7.00 -27.09
C GLY A 360 -1.15 8.42 -27.66
N VAL A 361 -1.48 9.43 -26.85
CA VAL A 361 -1.37 10.84 -27.22
C VAL A 361 0.07 11.30 -27.05
N ASN A 362 0.61 12.01 -28.03
CA ASN A 362 1.90 12.69 -27.85
C ASN A 362 1.69 13.90 -26.92
N ASP A 363 1.85 13.64 -25.63
CA ASP A 363 1.69 14.60 -24.55
C ASP A 363 2.69 15.77 -24.65
N GLU A 364 3.78 15.64 -25.40
CA GLU A 364 4.74 16.73 -25.67
C GLU A 364 4.06 17.96 -26.31
N LEU A 365 2.98 17.74 -27.06
CA LEU A 365 2.22 18.79 -27.74
C LEU A 365 1.07 19.37 -26.91
N VAL A 366 0.77 18.82 -25.73
CA VAL A 366 -0.29 19.32 -24.85
C VAL A 366 0.13 20.68 -24.27
N PRO A 367 -0.56 21.79 -24.58
CA PRO A 367 -0.20 23.11 -24.07
C PRO A 367 -0.61 23.28 -22.60
N GLY A 368 0.25 23.89 -21.79
CA GLY A 368 -0.19 24.60 -20.58
C GLY A 368 -0.10 23.89 -19.23
N SER A 369 0.95 23.11 -18.94
CA SER A 369 1.16 22.68 -17.53
C SER A 369 2.54 22.90 -16.93
N ASP A 370 3.57 23.34 -17.65
CA ASP A 370 4.74 23.91 -16.98
C ASP A 370 5.66 24.71 -17.93
N ASP A 371 5.76 26.02 -17.71
CA ASP A 371 6.80 26.88 -18.31
C ASP A 371 8.22 26.39 -17.94
N THR A 372 8.35 25.59 -16.87
CA THR A 372 9.65 25.04 -16.44
C THR A 372 10.19 23.98 -17.38
N ALA A 373 9.34 23.20 -18.04
CA ALA A 373 9.78 22.18 -19.00
C ALA A 373 10.38 22.81 -20.26
N GLU A 374 9.85 23.95 -20.72
CA GLU A 374 10.42 24.70 -21.85
C GLU A 374 11.83 25.25 -21.54
N ARG A 375 12.11 25.57 -20.27
CA ARG A 375 13.42 26.10 -19.84
C ARG A 375 14.51 25.05 -19.69
N ASN A 376 14.17 23.78 -19.46
CA ASN A 376 15.13 22.73 -19.06
C ASN A 376 15.37 21.65 -20.15
N TRP A 377 15.19 21.97 -21.43
CA TRP A 377 15.42 21.01 -22.53
C TRP A 377 16.83 20.39 -22.53
N MET A 378 17.84 21.08 -22.01
CA MET A 378 19.21 20.56 -21.88
C MET A 378 19.36 19.50 -20.79
N ASP A 379 18.48 19.49 -19.78
CA ASP A 379 18.48 18.53 -18.67
C ASP A 379 17.58 17.31 -18.96
N TRP A 380 17.02 17.22 -20.16
CA TRP A 380 16.19 16.10 -20.55
C TRP A 380 17.00 14.81 -20.55
N LEU A 381 16.53 13.83 -19.78
CA LEU A 381 17.08 12.47 -19.76
C LEU A 381 16.06 11.50 -20.35
N PRO A 382 16.48 10.49 -21.13
CA PRO A 382 15.58 9.46 -21.64
C PRO A 382 14.91 8.67 -20.51
N ASP A 383 13.76 8.06 -20.81
CA ASP A 383 13.05 7.26 -19.81
C ASP A 383 13.90 6.04 -19.46
N PRO A 384 13.84 5.56 -18.21
CA PRO A 384 14.56 4.36 -17.84
C PRO A 384 13.98 3.15 -18.61
N PRO A 385 14.74 2.06 -18.79
CA PRO A 385 14.36 0.95 -19.67
C PRO A 385 13.12 0.18 -19.21
N ASP A 386 12.72 0.34 -17.95
CA ASP A 386 11.51 -0.22 -17.33
C ASP A 386 10.26 0.65 -17.54
N ALA A 387 10.38 1.86 -18.10
CA ALA A 387 9.24 2.72 -18.40
C ALA A 387 8.41 2.15 -19.55
N ASN A 388 7.09 2.13 -19.38
CA ASN A 388 6.17 1.71 -20.44
C ASN A 388 6.05 2.81 -21.51
N PRO A 389 6.37 2.55 -22.79
CA PRO A 389 6.31 3.56 -23.85
C PRO A 389 4.89 4.04 -24.17
N CYS A 390 3.84 3.31 -23.77
CA CYS A 390 2.46 3.72 -23.97
C CYS A 390 1.97 4.71 -22.90
N GLN A 391 2.76 4.95 -21.85
CA GLN A 391 2.40 5.80 -20.72
C GLN A 391 3.08 7.16 -20.83
N SER A 392 2.29 8.22 -20.67
CA SER A 392 2.76 9.61 -20.69
C SER A 392 3.78 9.87 -19.56
N ARG A 393 4.95 10.43 -19.93
CA ARG A 393 5.93 10.93 -18.97
C ARG A 393 5.37 12.15 -18.22
N ARG A 394 4.71 13.07 -18.93
CA ARG A 394 4.21 14.30 -18.32
C ARG A 394 3.14 14.01 -17.28
N TYR A 395 2.24 13.07 -17.54
CA TYR A 395 1.26 12.59 -16.57
C TYR A 395 1.95 12.14 -15.28
N ARG A 396 2.93 11.24 -15.37
CA ARG A 396 3.67 10.73 -14.20
C ARG A 396 4.32 11.83 -13.36
N GLN A 397 4.97 12.79 -14.01
CA GLN A 397 5.74 13.83 -13.32
C GLN A 397 4.85 14.91 -12.70
N ASN A 398 3.72 15.20 -13.34
CA ASN A 398 2.81 16.28 -12.93
C ASN A 398 1.68 15.79 -12.01
N ALA A 399 1.34 14.50 -12.02
CA ALA A 399 0.30 13.94 -11.17
C ALA A 399 0.59 14.25 -9.70
N ASP A 400 -0.35 14.89 -8.99
CA ASP A 400 -0.33 15.09 -7.54
C ASP A 400 -1.17 13.99 -6.86
N VAL A 401 -1.18 13.94 -5.51
CA VAL A 401 -1.98 12.94 -4.79
C VAL A 401 -3.45 13.09 -5.15
N PHE A 402 -3.93 14.34 -5.23
CA PHE A 402 -5.30 14.67 -5.63
C PHE A 402 -5.67 14.11 -7.02
N ASN A 403 -4.93 14.45 -8.08
CA ASN A 403 -5.17 13.98 -9.45
C ASN A 403 -5.08 12.46 -9.53
N MET A 404 -4.15 11.85 -8.78
CA MET A 404 -4.03 10.38 -8.75
C MET A 404 -5.16 9.69 -7.99
N LEU A 405 -5.84 10.37 -7.05
CA LEU A 405 -7.03 9.87 -6.38
C LEU A 405 -8.27 10.04 -7.26
N VAL A 406 -8.43 11.21 -7.88
CA VAL A 406 -9.55 11.46 -8.80
C VAL A 406 -9.46 10.60 -10.06
N SER A 407 -8.25 10.30 -10.56
CA SER A 407 -8.05 9.42 -11.72
C SER A 407 -8.40 7.95 -11.48
N VAL A 408 -8.62 7.51 -10.22
CA VAL A 408 -8.98 6.11 -9.91
C VAL A 408 -10.22 5.65 -10.69
N TYR A 409 -11.19 6.54 -10.92
CA TYR A 409 -12.41 6.23 -11.66
C TYR A 409 -12.36 6.62 -13.15
N GLY A 410 -11.29 7.28 -13.60
CA GLY A 410 -11.15 7.82 -14.96
C GLY A 410 -12.03 9.05 -15.23
N SER A 411 -13.31 9.00 -14.86
CA SER A 411 -14.25 10.10 -15.16
C SER A 411 -14.41 11.12 -14.04
N LYS A 412 -14.13 12.38 -14.38
CA LYS A 412 -14.45 13.57 -13.58
C LYS A 412 -15.94 13.72 -13.24
N GLU A 413 -16.85 13.24 -14.11
CA GLU A 413 -18.30 13.40 -13.92
C GLU A 413 -18.82 12.58 -12.74
N ILE A 414 -18.27 11.38 -12.54
CA ILE A 414 -18.62 10.49 -11.41
C ILE A 414 -18.21 11.17 -10.09
N PHE A 415 -17.01 11.74 -10.04
CA PHE A 415 -16.54 12.48 -8.88
C PHE A 415 -17.46 13.66 -8.56
N VAL A 416 -17.83 14.47 -9.56
CA VAL A 416 -18.69 15.64 -9.37
C VAL A 416 -20.08 15.23 -8.86
N LYS A 417 -20.66 14.15 -9.41
CA LYS A 417 -21.98 13.65 -8.99
C LYS A 417 -21.98 13.22 -7.52
N GLU A 418 -21.01 12.39 -7.13
CA GLU A 418 -20.88 11.90 -5.75
C GLU A 418 -20.52 13.03 -4.77
N TYR A 419 -19.66 13.96 -5.20
CA TYR A 419 -19.31 15.14 -4.40
C TYR A 419 -20.53 16.00 -4.12
N ARG A 420 -21.39 16.19 -5.13
CA ARG A 420 -22.66 16.92 -4.99
C ARG A 420 -23.59 16.23 -3.98
N GLU A 421 -23.70 14.90 -4.03
CA GLU A 421 -24.53 14.13 -3.10
C GLU A 421 -24.02 14.26 -1.66
N LEU A 422 -22.71 14.09 -1.45
CA LEU A 422 -22.09 14.26 -0.14
C LEU A 422 -22.17 15.69 0.39
N LEU A 423 -21.97 16.69 -0.47
CA LEU A 423 -22.13 18.08 -0.08
C LEU A 423 -23.59 18.36 0.32
N ALA A 424 -24.57 17.81 -0.40
CA ALA A 424 -25.98 17.96 -0.07
C ALA A 424 -26.31 17.35 1.29
N GLU A 425 -25.82 16.13 1.54
CA GLU A 425 -25.96 15.45 2.83
C GLU A 425 -25.33 16.27 3.96
N ARG A 426 -24.10 16.77 3.78
CA ARG A 426 -23.42 17.60 4.79
C ARG A 426 -24.18 18.88 5.07
N LEU A 427 -24.64 19.59 4.05
CA LEU A 427 -25.37 20.86 4.22
C LEU A 427 -26.76 20.66 4.86
N THR A 428 -27.41 19.51 4.64
CA THR A 428 -28.75 19.21 5.16
C THR A 428 -28.75 18.56 6.54
N LYS A 429 -27.86 17.59 6.79
CA LYS A 429 -27.85 16.80 8.04
C LYS A 429 -26.98 17.40 9.14
N SER A 430 -25.88 18.10 8.81
CA SER A 430 -24.95 18.59 9.85
C SER A 430 -25.50 19.80 10.61
N TRP A 431 -25.33 19.79 11.94
CA TRP A 431 -25.55 20.95 12.81
C TRP A 431 -24.34 21.91 12.76
N ASN A 432 -23.14 21.35 12.55
CA ASN A 432 -21.89 22.10 12.51
C ASN A 432 -21.61 22.62 11.09
N ARG A 433 -22.27 23.74 10.76
CA ARG A 433 -22.20 24.43 9.47
C ARG A 433 -20.85 25.16 9.37
N ASP A 434 -20.06 24.85 8.36
CA ASP A 434 -19.09 25.83 7.85
C ASP A 434 -19.25 26.02 6.33
N PRO A 435 -20.30 26.76 5.90
CA PRO A 435 -20.50 27.07 4.48
C PRO A 435 -19.33 27.87 3.91
N GLN A 436 -18.62 28.64 4.76
CA GLN A 436 -17.46 29.41 4.33
C GLN A 436 -16.29 28.50 4.00
N PHE A 437 -16.08 27.45 4.79
CA PHE A 437 -15.04 26.47 4.54
C PHE A 437 -15.35 25.57 3.36
N GLU A 438 -16.61 25.11 3.23
CA GLU A 438 -17.05 24.40 2.02
C GLU A 438 -16.91 25.29 0.78
N GLN A 439 -17.19 26.59 0.88
CA GLN A 439 -16.92 27.54 -0.21
C GLN A 439 -15.44 27.65 -0.52
N ARG A 440 -14.57 27.89 0.47
CA ARG A 440 -13.11 27.98 0.26
C ARG A 440 -12.56 26.74 -0.42
N TYR A 441 -13.04 25.57 0.00
CA TYR A 441 -12.63 24.30 -0.57
C TYR A 441 -13.16 24.10 -1.99
N LEU A 442 -14.40 24.50 -2.26
CA LEU A 442 -14.95 24.52 -3.63
C LEU A 442 -14.13 25.42 -4.55
N GLU A 443 -13.70 26.59 -4.07
CA GLU A 443 -12.81 27.48 -4.83
C GLU A 443 -11.44 26.84 -5.13
N LEU A 444 -10.92 25.99 -4.25
CA LEU A 444 -9.71 25.20 -4.53
C LEU A 444 -9.97 24.11 -5.58
N LEU A 445 -11.10 23.42 -5.51
CA LEU A 445 -11.48 22.42 -6.52
C LEU A 445 -11.64 23.06 -7.90
N LYS A 446 -12.20 24.27 -8.00
CA LYS A 446 -12.32 25.02 -9.27
C LYS A 446 -10.99 25.27 -9.96
N LEU A 447 -9.85 25.24 -9.26
CA LEU A 447 -8.54 25.37 -9.90
C LEU A 447 -8.16 24.15 -10.76
N ARG A 448 -8.85 23.03 -10.58
CA ARG A 448 -8.61 21.75 -11.29
C ARG A 448 -9.72 21.38 -12.26
N PHE A 449 -10.95 21.78 -11.97
CA PHE A 449 -12.11 21.53 -12.81
C PHE A 449 -12.36 22.71 -13.77
N SER A 450 -13.04 22.43 -14.88
CA SER A 450 -13.43 23.46 -15.84
C SER A 450 -14.64 24.27 -15.34
N GLU A 451 -14.79 25.48 -15.88
CA GLU A 451 -15.86 26.40 -15.49
C GLU A 451 -17.24 25.79 -15.77
N GLY A 452 -18.08 25.70 -14.74
CA GLY A 452 -19.45 25.18 -14.83
C GLY A 452 -19.64 23.73 -14.33
N GLU A 453 -18.59 22.91 -14.23
CA GLU A 453 -18.73 21.51 -13.76
C GLU A 453 -19.22 21.43 -12.32
N LEU A 454 -18.78 22.36 -11.48
CA LEU A 454 -19.15 22.46 -10.07
C LEU A 454 -20.31 23.45 -9.83
N GLN A 455 -20.97 23.94 -10.88
CA GLN A 455 -22.01 24.98 -10.80
C GLN A 455 -23.14 24.61 -9.83
N GLN A 456 -23.56 23.33 -9.81
CA GLN A 456 -24.62 22.87 -8.90
C GLN A 456 -24.20 23.02 -7.44
N CYS A 457 -22.96 22.64 -7.10
CA CYS A 457 -22.40 22.83 -5.75
C CYS A 457 -22.30 24.31 -5.37
N GLU A 458 -21.98 25.19 -6.32
CA GLU A 458 -21.96 26.64 -6.08
C GLU A 458 -23.34 27.20 -5.74
N VAL A 459 -24.38 26.75 -6.48
CA VAL A 459 -25.76 27.13 -6.20
C VAL A 459 -26.18 26.59 -4.83
N MET A 460 -25.82 25.36 -4.47
CA MET A 460 -26.11 24.81 -3.14
C MET A 460 -25.51 25.67 -2.01
N LEU A 461 -24.25 26.09 -2.13
CA LEU A 461 -23.61 26.96 -1.13
C LEU A 461 -24.22 28.37 -1.10
N LYS A 462 -24.64 28.90 -2.25
CA LYS A 462 -25.38 30.16 -2.32
C LYS A 462 -26.74 30.02 -1.62
N ASP A 463 -27.47 28.94 -1.87
CA ASP A 463 -28.76 28.66 -1.26
C ASP A 463 -28.65 28.63 0.27
N MET A 464 -27.57 28.04 0.82
CA MET A 464 -27.31 28.07 2.27
C MET A 464 -27.05 29.47 2.81
N ARG A 465 -26.22 30.28 2.13
CA ARG A 465 -25.98 31.68 2.56
C ARG A 465 -27.24 32.54 2.47
N ASP A 466 -28.00 32.37 1.39
CA ASP A 466 -29.28 33.07 1.20
C ASP A 466 -30.28 32.65 2.28
N SER A 467 -30.30 31.36 2.66
CA SER A 467 -31.13 30.84 3.75
C SER A 467 -30.80 31.50 5.09
N GLU A 468 -29.52 31.57 5.46
CA GLU A 468 -29.06 32.24 6.69
C GLU A 468 -29.43 33.73 6.73
N HIS A 469 -29.42 34.38 5.56
CA HIS A 469 -29.85 35.77 5.46
C HIS A 469 -31.36 35.93 5.69
N ILE A 470 -32.18 35.02 5.13
CA ILE A 470 -33.63 35.02 5.36
C ILE A 470 -33.95 34.69 6.83
N ASP A 471 -33.25 33.71 7.42
CA ASP A 471 -33.42 33.35 8.84
C ASP A 471 -33.30 34.60 9.72
N CYS A 472 -32.22 35.38 9.55
CA CYS A 472 -32.00 36.63 10.29
C CYS A 472 -33.11 37.69 10.10
N LEU A 473 -33.73 37.73 8.92
CA LEU A 473 -34.78 38.70 8.61
C LEU A 473 -36.13 38.32 9.23
N VAL A 474 -36.40 37.02 9.36
CA VAL A 474 -37.69 36.49 9.80
C VAL A 474 -37.69 36.16 11.30
N ASP A 475 -36.52 35.94 11.92
CA ASP A 475 -36.34 35.50 13.31
C ASP A 475 -37.23 36.24 14.33
N ASN A 476 -37.30 37.58 14.27
CA ASN A 476 -38.08 38.40 15.20
C ASN A 476 -39.61 38.23 15.10
N LEU A 477 -40.10 37.54 14.07
CA LEU A 477 -41.53 37.33 13.82
C LEU A 477 -42.00 35.93 14.23
N LEU A 478 -41.08 35.03 14.60
CA LEU A 478 -41.38 33.62 14.78
C LEU A 478 -41.71 33.28 16.24
N PRO A 479 -42.59 32.29 16.49
CA PRO A 479 -42.92 31.84 17.85
C PRO A 479 -41.77 31.09 18.54
N PHE A 480 -40.84 30.56 17.76
CA PHE A 480 -39.62 29.88 18.20
C PHE A 480 -38.54 30.01 17.09
N PRO A 481 -37.25 29.86 17.40
CA PRO A 481 -36.18 29.96 16.41
C PRO A 481 -36.35 28.90 15.31
N ILE A 482 -36.35 29.32 14.05
CA ILE A 482 -36.38 28.42 12.89
C ILE A 482 -35.21 28.77 11.97
N ASN A 483 -34.37 27.79 11.69
CA ASN A 483 -33.30 27.91 10.71
C ASN A 483 -33.64 27.07 9.47
N ALA A 484 -34.36 27.67 8.53
CA ALA A 484 -34.83 26.93 7.36
C ALA A 484 -33.72 26.76 6.33
N ARG A 485 -33.62 25.58 5.71
CA ARG A 485 -32.72 25.33 4.59
C ARG A 485 -33.47 25.54 3.27
N ILE A 486 -33.50 26.78 2.79
CA ILE A 486 -34.18 27.15 1.55
C ILE A 486 -33.30 26.76 0.37
N ILE A 487 -33.65 25.64 -0.27
CA ILE A 487 -32.92 25.08 -1.39
C ILE A 487 -33.63 25.30 -2.72
N SER A 488 -32.86 25.39 -3.80
CA SER A 488 -33.41 25.42 -5.16
C SER A 488 -33.78 24.02 -5.66
N SER A 489 -34.96 23.87 -6.28
CA SER A 489 -35.48 22.55 -6.67
C SER A 489 -34.67 21.84 -7.77
N PHE A 490 -33.97 22.57 -8.64
CA PHE A 490 -33.31 22.00 -9.83
C PHE A 490 -31.83 21.66 -9.64
N PHE A 491 -31.17 22.20 -8.62
CA PHE A 491 -29.70 22.11 -8.46
C PHE A 491 -29.26 21.14 -7.37
N TRP A 492 -30.19 20.75 -6.49
CA TRP A 492 -29.94 19.79 -5.42
C TRP A 492 -30.25 18.36 -5.90
N PRO A 493 -29.56 17.34 -5.36
CA PRO A 493 -29.96 15.96 -5.55
C PRO A 493 -31.36 15.72 -4.94
N LYS A 494 -32.00 14.64 -5.35
CA LYS A 494 -33.31 14.26 -4.80
C LYS A 494 -33.14 13.98 -3.31
N ILE A 495 -33.85 14.73 -2.48
CA ILE A 495 -33.92 14.51 -1.03
C ILE A 495 -35.21 13.76 -0.75
N GLU A 496 -35.11 12.66 -0.02
CA GLU A 496 -36.27 11.90 0.42
C GLU A 496 -37.01 12.66 1.52
N ASN A 497 -38.33 12.76 1.39
CA ASN A 497 -39.19 13.44 2.34
C ASN A 497 -40.39 12.55 2.62
N GLU A 498 -40.43 11.99 3.83
CA GLU A 498 -41.57 11.22 4.31
C GLU A 498 -42.80 12.12 4.45
N GLU A 499 -43.96 11.69 3.95
CA GLU A 499 -45.20 12.44 4.13
C GLU A 499 -45.85 12.07 5.46
N PHE A 500 -46.04 13.07 6.32
CA PHE A 500 -46.83 12.93 7.53
C PHE A 500 -47.45 14.25 7.97
N THR A 501 -48.44 14.15 8.86
CA THR A 501 -49.14 15.31 9.43
C THR A 501 -48.33 15.89 10.58
N MET A 502 -47.72 17.05 10.34
CA MET A 502 -46.97 17.79 11.34
C MET A 502 -47.89 18.35 12.44
N PRO A 503 -47.44 18.43 13.70
CA PRO A 503 -48.20 19.10 14.77
C PRO A 503 -48.53 20.56 14.44
N GLN A 504 -49.75 20.97 14.77
CA GLN A 504 -50.28 22.31 14.46
C GLN A 504 -49.37 23.45 14.97
N ALA A 505 -48.77 23.28 16.15
CA ALA A 505 -47.86 24.27 16.73
C ALA A 505 -46.62 24.53 15.86
N LEU A 506 -46.06 23.47 15.27
CA LEU A 506 -44.91 23.57 14.37
C LEU A 506 -45.34 24.16 13.01
N MET A 507 -46.50 23.76 12.50
CA MET A 507 -47.05 24.32 11.26
C MET A 507 -47.25 25.84 11.32
N ILE A 508 -47.75 26.37 12.46
CA ILE A 508 -47.91 27.82 12.64
C ILE A 508 -46.57 28.54 12.49
N GLY A 509 -45.49 28.01 13.09
CA GLY A 509 -44.14 28.58 12.94
C GLY A 509 -43.65 28.55 11.49
N LEU A 510 -43.86 27.44 10.78
CA LEU A 510 -43.50 27.30 9.36
C LEU A 510 -44.31 28.25 8.46
N ASP A 511 -45.60 28.46 8.75
CA ASP A 511 -46.47 29.37 7.99
C ASP A 511 -46.06 30.85 8.19
N GLU A 512 -45.72 31.24 9.41
CA GLU A 512 -45.15 32.57 9.69
C GLU A 512 -43.80 32.75 8.99
N TYR A 513 -42.95 31.72 8.99
CA TYR A 513 -41.68 31.74 8.26
C TYR A 513 -41.92 31.95 6.75
N ALA A 514 -42.83 31.16 6.17
CA ALA A 514 -43.16 31.26 4.75
C ALA A 514 -43.73 32.64 4.38
N ARG A 515 -44.55 33.25 5.24
CA ARG A 515 -45.07 34.61 5.04
C ARG A 515 -43.95 35.65 5.09
N GLY A 516 -43.01 35.52 6.02
CA GLY A 516 -41.82 36.36 6.10
C GLY A 516 -40.96 36.26 4.84
N PHE A 517 -40.75 35.05 4.34
CA PHE A 517 -40.05 34.80 3.07
C PHE A 517 -40.77 35.43 1.88
N GLU A 518 -42.07 35.21 1.72
CA GLU A 518 -42.86 35.77 0.60
C GLU A 518 -42.88 37.30 0.61
N ALA A 519 -42.88 37.94 1.79
CA ALA A 519 -42.77 39.38 1.91
C ALA A 519 -41.44 39.92 1.35
N HIS A 520 -40.35 39.15 1.48
CA HIS A 520 -39.03 39.54 0.99
C HIS A 520 -38.77 39.11 -0.47
N LYS A 521 -39.23 37.92 -0.88
CA LYS A 521 -39.09 37.35 -2.23
C LYS A 521 -40.47 37.10 -2.87
N GLY A 522 -41.23 38.16 -3.11
CA GLY A 522 -42.65 38.09 -3.55
C GLY A 522 -42.96 37.38 -4.87
N SER A 523 -41.97 36.94 -5.64
CA SER A 523 -42.17 36.11 -6.85
C SER A 523 -42.03 34.61 -6.61
N ARG A 524 -41.78 34.17 -5.37
CA ARG A 524 -41.48 32.77 -5.02
C ARG A 524 -42.29 32.33 -3.81
N LYS A 525 -42.58 31.03 -3.75
CA LYS A 525 -43.25 30.37 -2.62
C LYS A 525 -42.36 29.26 -2.08
N LEU A 526 -42.50 28.95 -0.79
CA LEU A 526 -41.83 27.82 -0.16
C LEU A 526 -42.71 26.58 -0.24
N GLU A 527 -42.07 25.45 -0.52
CA GLU A 527 -42.64 24.12 -0.39
C GLU A 527 -41.83 23.39 0.68
N TRP A 528 -42.48 23.00 1.77
CA TRP A 528 -41.80 22.45 2.94
C TRP A 528 -41.54 20.95 2.78
N MET A 529 -40.27 20.55 2.96
CA MET A 529 -39.88 19.16 3.20
C MET A 529 -39.95 18.87 4.70
N SER A 530 -41.17 18.70 5.21
CA SER A 530 -41.46 18.69 6.65
C SER A 530 -40.82 17.55 7.44
N ALA A 531 -40.44 16.44 6.80
CA ALA A 531 -39.77 15.33 7.47
C ALA A 531 -38.27 15.54 7.65
N VAL A 532 -37.66 16.40 6.84
CA VAL A 532 -36.21 16.56 6.77
C VAL A 532 -35.77 17.67 7.70
N GLY A 533 -35.09 17.31 8.79
CA GLY A 533 -34.53 18.27 9.72
C GLY A 533 -34.28 17.71 11.11
N SER A 534 -33.99 18.61 12.04
CA SER A 534 -33.84 18.30 13.47
C SER A 534 -34.57 19.37 14.26
N ILE A 535 -35.24 18.96 15.34
CA ILE A 535 -35.98 19.81 16.27
C ILE A 535 -35.39 19.57 17.65
N GLU A 536 -34.93 20.65 18.29
CA GLU A 536 -34.58 20.64 19.70
C GLU A 536 -35.85 20.81 20.53
N LEU A 537 -36.18 19.78 21.31
CA LEU A 537 -37.34 19.74 22.19
C LEU A 537 -36.88 19.77 23.64
N GLU A 538 -37.51 20.60 24.46
CA GLU A 538 -37.48 20.46 25.91
C GLU A 538 -38.66 19.57 26.33
N VAL A 539 -38.38 18.35 26.75
CA VAL A 539 -39.37 17.38 27.21
C VAL A 539 -39.42 17.41 28.73
N GLU A 540 -40.59 17.71 29.29
CA GLU A 540 -40.83 17.73 30.73
C GLU A 540 -41.80 16.60 31.11
N LEU A 541 -41.38 15.69 31.98
CA LEU A 541 -42.18 14.57 32.50
C LEU A 541 -41.96 14.44 34.00
N ASP A 542 -43.04 14.54 34.79
CA ASP A 542 -43.01 14.47 36.25
C ASP A 542 -41.90 15.36 36.89
N ASP A 543 -41.84 16.65 36.50
CA ASP A 543 -40.84 17.66 36.91
C ASP A 543 -39.38 17.39 36.45
N VAL A 544 -39.14 16.37 35.61
CA VAL A 544 -37.83 16.13 34.98
C VAL A 544 -37.81 16.69 33.57
N LYS A 545 -36.88 17.63 33.35
CA LYS A 545 -36.64 18.28 32.05
C LYS A 545 -35.45 17.63 31.36
N ALA A 546 -35.61 17.30 30.09
CA ALA A 546 -34.54 16.85 29.21
C ALA A 546 -34.61 17.61 27.88
N VAL A 547 -33.46 18.05 27.37
CA VAL A 547 -33.36 18.63 26.03
C VAL A 547 -32.90 17.54 25.08
N VAL A 548 -33.67 17.31 24.01
CA VAL A 548 -33.40 16.27 23.02
C VAL A 548 -33.49 16.86 21.62
N ALA A 549 -32.53 16.51 20.76
CA ALA A 549 -32.57 16.85 19.34
C ALA A 549 -33.09 15.63 18.58
N VAL A 550 -34.26 15.77 17.94
CA VAL A 550 -34.92 14.65 17.26
C VAL A 550 -35.44 15.06 15.89
N SER A 551 -35.66 14.09 15.00
CA SER A 551 -36.28 14.41 13.71
C SER A 551 -37.73 14.89 13.86
N PRO A 552 -38.27 15.67 12.91
CA PRO A 552 -39.66 16.12 12.94
C PRO A 552 -40.68 14.99 13.10
N ALA A 553 -40.41 13.81 12.54
CA ALA A 553 -41.24 12.62 12.68
C ALA A 553 -41.29 12.12 14.14
N HIS A 554 -40.14 12.09 14.84
CA HIS A 554 -40.09 11.73 16.26
C HIS A 554 -40.85 12.74 17.12
N ALA A 555 -40.70 14.04 16.83
CA ALA A 555 -41.45 15.10 17.50
C ALA A 555 -42.96 14.96 17.29
N ALA A 556 -43.39 14.62 16.08
CA ALA A 556 -44.80 14.41 15.76
C ALA A 556 -45.41 13.23 16.54
N VAL A 557 -44.70 12.10 16.61
CA VAL A 557 -45.09 10.93 17.41
C VAL A 557 -45.22 11.30 18.88
N LEU A 558 -44.23 12.00 19.45
CA LEU A 558 -44.28 12.41 20.86
C LEU A 558 -45.42 13.40 21.14
N SER A 559 -45.70 14.32 20.21
CA SER A 559 -46.74 15.33 20.37
C SER A 559 -48.14 14.74 20.60
N LEU A 560 -48.43 13.54 20.08
CA LEU A 560 -49.72 12.88 20.31
C LEU A 560 -49.96 12.55 21.78
N PHE A 561 -48.90 12.30 22.55
CA PHE A 561 -49.01 12.03 23.99
C PHE A 561 -49.47 13.25 24.80
N THR A 562 -49.38 14.46 24.22
CA THR A 562 -49.96 15.67 24.83
C THR A 562 -51.49 15.73 24.70
N LYS A 563 -52.08 15.00 23.73
CA LYS A 563 -53.54 14.90 23.55
C LYS A 563 -54.15 13.79 24.40
N LYS A 564 -53.44 12.65 24.52
CA LYS A 564 -53.90 11.43 25.20
C LYS A 564 -52.68 10.65 25.70
N GLU A 565 -52.72 10.14 26.93
CA GLU A 565 -51.59 9.43 27.53
C GLU A 565 -51.36 8.01 26.97
N THR A 566 -52.34 7.47 26.22
CA THR A 566 -52.34 6.08 25.76
C THR A 566 -52.77 5.97 24.30
N TRP A 567 -52.02 5.23 23.49
CA TRP A 567 -52.27 5.11 22.05
C TRP A 567 -52.02 3.69 21.55
N THR A 568 -52.73 3.30 20.49
CA THR A 568 -52.35 2.13 19.69
C THR A 568 -51.57 2.57 18.44
N VAL A 569 -50.76 1.69 17.87
CA VAL A 569 -50.01 2.00 16.63
C VAL A 569 -50.97 2.35 15.49
N ASP A 570 -52.13 1.70 15.42
CA ASP A 570 -53.14 1.96 14.39
C ASP A 570 -53.76 3.35 14.54
N GLU A 571 -54.06 3.78 15.77
CA GLU A 571 -54.57 5.14 16.04
C GLU A 571 -53.54 6.20 15.65
N MET A 572 -52.27 6.01 16.02
CA MET A 572 -51.20 6.98 15.72
C MET A 572 -50.90 7.05 14.22
N ALA A 573 -50.85 5.92 13.54
CA ALA A 573 -50.66 5.86 12.09
C ALA A 573 -51.78 6.59 11.34
N ALA A 574 -53.03 6.42 11.77
CA ALA A 574 -54.17 7.11 11.19
C ALA A 574 -54.13 8.63 11.44
N GLU A 575 -53.80 9.06 12.66
CA GLU A 575 -53.76 10.48 13.05
C GLU A 575 -52.61 11.22 12.36
N LEU A 576 -51.41 10.64 12.30
CA LEU A 576 -50.24 11.25 11.66
C LEU A 576 -50.21 11.02 10.15
N LYS A 577 -51.05 10.14 9.60
CA LYS A 577 -50.95 9.64 8.22
C LYS A 577 -49.56 9.08 7.91
N MET A 578 -48.99 8.36 8.87
CA MET A 578 -47.67 7.71 8.76
C MET A 578 -47.84 6.21 8.60
N ASP A 579 -46.89 5.56 7.94
CA ASP A 579 -46.83 4.11 7.91
C ASP A 579 -46.64 3.53 9.31
N LYS A 580 -47.40 2.47 9.62
CA LYS A 580 -47.38 1.79 10.94
C LYS A 580 -45.97 1.39 11.36
N ARG A 581 -45.13 1.01 10.39
CA ARG A 581 -43.72 0.64 10.62
C ARG A 581 -42.89 1.84 11.10
N ASN A 582 -43.07 3.00 10.47
CA ASN A 582 -42.35 4.23 10.84
C ASN A 582 -42.79 4.71 12.22
N VAL A 583 -44.10 4.70 12.50
CA VAL A 583 -44.61 5.01 13.85
C VAL A 583 -43.99 4.08 14.89
N LYS A 584 -43.96 2.77 14.63
CA LYS A 584 -43.38 1.78 15.54
C LYS A 584 -41.88 2.00 15.79
N LYS A 585 -41.09 2.24 14.73
CA LYS A 585 -39.64 2.54 14.83
C LYS A 585 -39.40 3.74 15.77
N ARG A 586 -40.19 4.81 15.60
CA ARG A 586 -40.09 6.04 16.40
C ARG A 586 -40.56 5.81 17.85
N LEU A 587 -41.58 4.98 18.08
CA LEU A 587 -42.03 4.59 19.42
C LEU A 587 -41.01 3.73 20.17
N GLU A 588 -40.35 2.79 19.49
CA GLU A 588 -39.27 1.97 20.05
C GLU A 588 -38.09 2.85 20.49
N TRP A 589 -37.75 3.87 19.69
CA TRP A 589 -36.75 4.87 20.07
C TRP A 589 -37.15 5.62 21.35
N TRP A 590 -38.37 6.19 21.38
CA TRP A 590 -38.87 6.89 22.58
C TRP A 590 -38.99 5.98 23.81
N GLN A 591 -39.18 4.67 23.62
CA GLN A 591 -39.15 3.68 24.70
C GLN A 591 -37.74 3.44 25.23
N ASN A 592 -36.74 3.37 24.35
CA ASN A 592 -35.34 3.26 24.75
C ASN A 592 -34.87 4.51 25.51
N SER A 593 -35.36 5.68 25.08
CA SER A 593 -35.21 6.99 25.76
C SER A 593 -35.97 7.09 27.09
N GLY A 594 -36.85 6.13 27.40
CA GLY A 594 -37.57 6.06 28.66
C GLY A 594 -38.80 6.98 28.77
N VAL A 595 -39.22 7.62 27.68
CA VAL A 595 -40.36 8.56 27.66
C VAL A 595 -41.69 7.82 27.50
N VAL A 596 -41.71 6.71 26.77
CA VAL A 596 -42.91 5.87 26.58
C VAL A 596 -42.62 4.41 26.93
N TYR A 597 -43.66 3.63 27.19
CA TYR A 597 -43.54 2.18 27.33
C TYR A 597 -44.71 1.45 26.66
N ALA A 598 -44.42 0.28 26.09
CA ALA A 598 -45.44 -0.61 25.57
C ALA A 598 -45.96 -1.55 26.67
N SER A 599 -47.27 -1.73 26.73
CA SER A 599 -47.94 -2.80 27.48
C SER A 599 -48.63 -3.75 26.49
N ALA A 600 -48.72 -5.03 26.85
CA ALA A 600 -49.56 -5.97 26.13
C ALA A 600 -51.00 -5.80 26.65
N GLY A 601 -51.86 -5.19 25.83
CA GLY A 601 -53.30 -5.12 26.14
C GLY A 601 -53.99 -6.49 26.02
N GLU A 602 -55.26 -6.55 26.42
CA GLU A 602 -56.11 -7.76 26.28
C GLU A 602 -56.35 -8.18 24.83
N SER A 603 -56.14 -7.26 23.88
CA SER A 603 -56.10 -7.52 22.44
C SER A 603 -54.65 -7.66 21.98
N GLU A 604 -54.39 -8.50 20.97
CA GLU A 604 -53.05 -8.76 20.42
C GLU A 604 -52.26 -7.49 20.01
N ALA A 605 -52.94 -6.35 19.90
CA ALA A 605 -52.36 -5.04 19.66
C ALA A 605 -51.68 -4.46 20.92
N LYS A 606 -50.36 -4.28 20.85
CA LYS A 606 -49.58 -3.54 21.87
C LYS A 606 -50.10 -2.10 22.03
N THR A 607 -50.39 -1.71 23.25
CA THR A 607 -50.77 -0.34 23.64
C THR A 607 -49.55 0.40 24.18
N TRP A 608 -49.36 1.64 23.75
CA TRP A 608 -48.25 2.50 24.16
C TRP A 608 -48.74 3.55 25.15
N HIS A 609 -47.98 3.76 26.21
CA HIS A 609 -48.31 4.63 27.33
C HIS A 609 -47.17 5.61 27.57
N LEU A 610 -47.51 6.82 28.01
CA LEU A 610 -46.55 7.76 28.58
C LEU A 610 -45.95 7.15 29.86
N ALA A 611 -44.63 7.22 30.02
CA ALA A 611 -43.96 6.75 31.24
C ALA A 611 -44.37 7.60 32.46
N SER A 612 -44.36 6.99 33.64
CA SER A 612 -44.48 7.70 34.92
C SER A 612 -43.31 7.29 35.81
N GLY A 613 -42.65 8.27 36.41
CA GLY A 613 -41.48 8.06 37.26
C GLY A 613 -40.14 8.40 36.60
N THR A 614 -39.35 9.17 37.33
CA THR A 614 -38.12 9.87 36.90
C THR A 614 -36.93 8.98 36.50
N SER A 615 -36.94 7.69 36.84
CA SER A 615 -35.73 6.83 36.85
C SER A 615 -35.11 6.53 35.48
N LYS A 616 -35.80 6.74 34.34
CA LYS A 616 -35.30 6.32 33.02
C LYS A 616 -34.89 7.46 32.08
N MET A 617 -35.30 8.69 32.35
CA MET A 617 -34.99 9.85 31.49
C MET A 617 -33.51 10.24 31.52
N GLU A 618 -32.71 9.83 32.52
CA GLU A 618 -31.27 10.14 32.58
C GLU A 618 -30.49 9.68 31.33
N ARG A 619 -30.99 8.66 30.61
CA ARG A 619 -30.36 8.18 29.36
C ARG A 619 -30.38 9.20 28.22
N LEU A 620 -31.35 10.12 28.22
CA LEU A 620 -31.48 11.15 27.18
C LEU A 620 -30.33 12.17 27.18
N GLN A 621 -29.58 12.28 28.27
CA GLN A 621 -28.45 13.23 28.34
C GLN A 621 -27.23 12.78 27.52
N VAL A 622 -27.19 11.54 27.03
CA VAL A 622 -25.97 10.95 26.45
C VAL A 622 -26.12 10.54 24.98
N GLU A 623 -27.33 10.29 24.47
CA GLU A 623 -27.52 9.72 23.13
C GLU A 623 -27.96 10.78 22.11
N HIS A 624 -27.03 11.17 21.24
CA HIS A 624 -27.29 11.96 20.03
C HIS A 624 -27.34 10.97 18.86
N ASP A 625 -28.55 10.62 18.42
CA ASP A 625 -28.75 9.60 17.40
C ASP A 625 -28.81 10.23 16.00
N MET A 626 -27.87 9.86 15.13
CA MET A 626 -27.97 10.09 13.69
C MET A 626 -28.42 8.76 13.08
N GLU A 627 -29.53 8.78 12.35
CA GLU A 627 -30.09 7.60 11.67
C GLU A 627 -29.01 6.89 10.83
N GLU A 628 -28.59 5.69 11.27
CA GLU A 628 -27.93 4.73 10.38
C GLU A 628 -29.01 4.12 9.48
N ASP A 629 -29.23 4.74 8.32
CA ASP A 629 -30.00 4.13 7.23
C ASP A 629 -29.18 2.99 6.61
N ILE A 630 -29.17 1.84 7.28
CA ILE A 630 -29.05 0.55 6.57
C ILE A 630 -30.46 -0.02 6.52
N SER A 631 -31.25 0.57 5.64
CA SER A 631 -32.54 0.06 5.24
C SER A 631 -32.32 -1.21 4.40
N ASP A 632 -32.65 -2.37 4.96
CA ASP A 632 -32.79 -3.62 4.20
C ASP A 632 -34.05 -3.61 3.27
N ASP A 633 -34.81 -2.49 3.21
CA ASP A 633 -36.11 -2.41 2.52
C ASP A 633 -36.03 -2.09 1.02
N ASP A 634 -34.90 -1.66 0.45
CA ASP A 634 -34.77 -1.65 -1.02
C ASP A 634 -35.10 -3.03 -1.60
N LYS A 635 -34.89 -4.11 -0.81
CA LYS A 635 -35.23 -5.48 -1.22
C LYS A 635 -36.72 -5.76 -1.40
N ASN A 636 -37.65 -4.98 -0.84
CA ASN A 636 -39.09 -5.29 -0.92
C ASN A 636 -39.79 -4.60 -2.10
N GLU A 637 -39.50 -3.33 -2.39
CA GLU A 637 -40.00 -2.69 -3.62
C GLU A 637 -39.31 -3.30 -4.86
N ASP A 638 -38.02 -3.63 -4.76
CA ASP A 638 -37.32 -4.43 -5.77
C ASP A 638 -38.03 -5.78 -6.00
N MET A 639 -38.67 -6.37 -4.98
CA MET A 639 -39.30 -7.68 -5.11
C MET A 639 -40.54 -7.63 -6.01
N GLU A 640 -41.39 -6.59 -5.90
CA GLU A 640 -42.57 -6.44 -6.77
C GLU A 640 -42.17 -6.17 -8.22
N ALA A 641 -41.18 -5.30 -8.45
CA ALA A 641 -40.66 -5.04 -9.79
C ALA A 641 -40.00 -6.29 -10.40
N VAL A 642 -39.23 -7.03 -9.61
CA VAL A 642 -38.63 -8.32 -10.00
C VAL A 642 -39.69 -9.39 -10.27
N ASP A 643 -40.75 -9.45 -9.47
CA ASP A 643 -41.86 -10.38 -9.68
C ASP A 643 -42.66 -10.02 -10.95
N ALA A 644 -42.83 -8.73 -11.25
CA ALA A 644 -43.42 -8.28 -12.52
C ALA A 644 -42.55 -8.66 -13.73
N LEU A 645 -41.22 -8.71 -13.60
CA LEU A 645 -40.33 -9.19 -14.65
C LEU A 645 -40.45 -10.71 -14.91
N GLU A 646 -40.97 -11.47 -13.95
CA GLU A 646 -41.18 -12.93 -14.05
C GLU A 646 -42.09 -13.30 -15.22
N GLN A 647 -43.07 -12.45 -15.55
CA GLN A 647 -43.98 -12.65 -16.68
C GLN A 647 -43.26 -12.67 -18.05
N TYR A 648 -42.12 -11.98 -18.15
CA TYR A 648 -41.32 -11.92 -19.38
C TYR A 648 -40.26 -13.04 -19.46
N TRP A 649 -40.15 -13.90 -18.44
CA TRP A 649 -39.06 -14.88 -18.34
C TRP A 649 -38.97 -15.82 -19.55
N ILE A 650 -40.10 -16.28 -20.10
CA ILE A 650 -40.09 -17.17 -21.28
C ILE A 650 -39.44 -16.47 -22.48
N TYR A 651 -39.77 -15.19 -22.68
CA TYR A 651 -39.17 -14.36 -23.71
C TYR A 651 -37.68 -14.12 -23.43
N THR A 652 -37.33 -13.71 -22.21
CA THR A 652 -35.94 -13.45 -21.81
C THR A 652 -35.05 -14.70 -21.95
N LYS A 653 -35.53 -15.88 -21.56
CA LYS A 653 -34.82 -17.15 -21.72
C LYS A 653 -34.56 -17.45 -23.20
N SER A 654 -35.58 -17.30 -24.05
CA SER A 654 -35.45 -17.49 -25.51
C SER A 654 -34.50 -16.48 -26.14
N PHE A 655 -34.54 -15.23 -25.69
CA PHE A 655 -33.67 -14.15 -26.16
C PHE A 655 -32.20 -14.43 -25.82
N ILE A 656 -31.87 -14.77 -24.58
CA ILE A 656 -30.50 -15.08 -24.14
C ILE A 656 -30.01 -16.39 -24.81
N ALA A 657 -30.88 -17.37 -25.05
CA ALA A 657 -30.50 -18.63 -25.70
C ALA A 657 -30.09 -18.46 -27.18
N ASN A 658 -30.68 -17.48 -27.87
CA ASN A 658 -30.46 -17.24 -29.30
C ASN A 658 -29.32 -16.23 -29.60
N GLN A 659 -28.77 -15.57 -28.59
CA GLN A 659 -27.70 -14.57 -28.75
C GLN A 659 -26.39 -15.01 -28.08
N GLU A 660 -25.32 -14.30 -28.39
CA GLU A 660 -24.11 -14.30 -27.57
C GLU A 660 -24.43 -13.82 -26.13
N PRO A 661 -23.59 -14.16 -25.12
CA PRO A 661 -23.83 -13.81 -23.73
C PRO A 661 -24.20 -12.33 -23.56
N VAL A 662 -25.30 -12.06 -22.84
CA VAL A 662 -25.94 -10.74 -22.82
C VAL A 662 -25.64 -10.04 -21.50
N LYS A 663 -25.34 -8.73 -21.53
CA LYS A 663 -25.22 -7.90 -20.33
C LYS A 663 -26.58 -7.40 -19.84
N ALA A 664 -26.71 -7.11 -18.54
CA ALA A 664 -27.95 -6.65 -17.93
C ALA A 664 -28.50 -5.36 -18.56
N GLU A 665 -27.62 -4.43 -18.98
CA GLU A 665 -28.01 -3.14 -19.57
C GLU A 665 -28.79 -3.34 -20.89
N ARG A 666 -28.45 -4.38 -21.65
CA ARG A 666 -29.14 -4.70 -22.90
C ARG A 666 -30.57 -5.19 -22.63
N LEU A 667 -30.75 -6.02 -21.60
CA LEU A 667 -32.07 -6.49 -21.18
C LEU A 667 -32.90 -5.37 -20.57
N HIS A 668 -32.29 -4.50 -19.77
CA HIS A 668 -32.95 -3.29 -19.25
C HIS A 668 -33.50 -2.41 -20.38
N THR A 669 -32.75 -2.21 -21.46
CA THR A 669 -33.23 -1.45 -22.64
C THR A 669 -34.47 -2.11 -23.27
N ILE A 670 -34.51 -3.45 -23.34
CA ILE A 670 -35.64 -4.20 -23.92
C ILE A 670 -36.86 -4.16 -22.99
N PHE A 671 -36.68 -4.36 -21.69
CA PHE A 671 -37.77 -4.30 -20.72
C PHE A 671 -38.38 -2.89 -20.65
N ARG A 672 -37.58 -1.85 -20.82
CA ARG A 672 -38.09 -0.47 -20.92
C ARG A 672 -38.98 -0.24 -22.16
N MET A 673 -38.78 -1.01 -23.24
CA MET A 673 -39.67 -0.97 -24.42
C MET A 673 -41.00 -1.70 -24.18
N PHE A 674 -41.07 -2.61 -23.21
CA PHE A 674 -42.33 -3.28 -22.83
C PHE A 674 -43.18 -2.45 -21.87
N ALA A 675 -42.57 -1.49 -21.17
CA ALA A 675 -43.30 -0.55 -20.33
C ALA A 675 -44.21 0.35 -21.18
N SER A 676 -45.46 0.51 -20.75
CA SER A 676 -46.43 1.37 -21.43
C SER A 676 -45.97 2.84 -21.37
N PRO A 677 -46.24 3.66 -22.41
CA PRO A 677 -45.87 5.08 -22.40
C PRO A 677 -46.45 5.78 -21.16
N GLY A 678 -45.59 6.24 -20.25
CA GLY A 678 -45.97 6.96 -19.03
C GLY A 678 -45.78 6.20 -17.71
N GLN A 679 -45.46 4.90 -17.73
CA GLN A 679 -45.03 4.18 -16.53
C GLN A 679 -43.50 4.15 -16.43
N HIS A 680 -42.98 4.32 -15.22
CA HIS A 680 -41.56 4.07 -14.95
C HIS A 680 -41.30 2.57 -15.20
N GLY A 681 -40.52 2.27 -16.24
CA GLY A 681 -40.05 0.91 -16.50
C GLY A 681 -39.10 0.44 -15.39
N PRO A 682 -38.80 -0.86 -15.32
CA PRO A 682 -37.92 -1.43 -14.29
C PRO A 682 -36.54 -0.78 -14.36
N THR A 683 -35.93 -0.56 -13.19
CA THR A 683 -34.59 -0.01 -13.06
C THR A 683 -33.54 -1.02 -13.55
N LEU A 684 -32.29 -0.58 -13.71
CA LEU A 684 -31.20 -1.52 -14.01
C LEU A 684 -31.00 -2.52 -12.86
N GLU A 685 -31.22 -2.07 -11.62
CA GLU A 685 -31.08 -2.87 -10.41
C GLU A 685 -32.14 -3.97 -10.35
N ASP A 686 -33.40 -3.67 -10.66
CA ASP A 686 -34.49 -4.66 -10.78
C ASP A 686 -34.12 -5.75 -11.79
N VAL A 687 -33.54 -5.37 -12.93
CA VAL A 687 -33.14 -6.30 -13.98
C VAL A 687 -31.97 -7.16 -13.54
N VAL A 688 -30.99 -6.60 -12.83
CA VAL A 688 -29.87 -7.35 -12.26
C VAL A 688 -30.38 -8.31 -11.18
N ALA A 689 -31.24 -7.85 -10.26
CA ALA A 689 -31.85 -8.67 -9.22
C ALA A 689 -32.67 -9.82 -9.80
N PHE A 690 -33.48 -9.55 -10.83
CA PHE A 690 -34.20 -10.57 -11.60
C PHE A 690 -33.26 -11.61 -12.20
N LEU A 691 -32.20 -11.19 -12.89
CA LEU A 691 -31.23 -12.11 -13.49
C LEU A 691 -30.46 -12.91 -12.43
N GLN A 692 -30.08 -12.29 -11.32
CA GLN A 692 -29.42 -12.97 -10.20
C GLN A 692 -30.34 -14.02 -9.55
N ARG A 693 -31.64 -13.75 -9.43
CA ARG A 693 -32.63 -14.76 -8.99
C ARG A 693 -32.65 -15.96 -9.94
N LYS A 694 -32.53 -15.74 -11.25
CA LYS A 694 -32.43 -16.82 -12.26
C LYS A 694 -31.11 -17.58 -12.23
N VAL A 695 -30.02 -16.91 -11.87
CA VAL A 695 -28.73 -17.57 -11.60
C VAL A 695 -28.82 -18.46 -10.36
N LYS A 696 -29.44 -17.98 -9.28
CA LYS A 696 -29.69 -18.79 -8.06
C LYS A 696 -30.55 -20.03 -8.34
N LEU A 697 -31.50 -19.93 -9.27
CA LEU A 697 -32.33 -21.05 -9.72
C LEU A 697 -31.64 -21.96 -10.74
N ASN A 698 -30.34 -21.77 -11.02
CA ASN A 698 -29.55 -22.51 -12.01
C ASN A 698 -30.10 -22.46 -13.45
N LEU A 699 -30.89 -21.43 -13.78
CA LEU A 699 -31.43 -21.23 -15.12
C LEU A 699 -30.48 -20.39 -16.00
N LEU A 700 -29.69 -19.52 -15.37
CA LEU A 700 -28.65 -18.71 -16.01
C LEU A 700 -27.30 -18.93 -15.33
N SER A 701 -26.21 -18.75 -16.07
CA SER A 701 -24.85 -18.59 -15.55
C SER A 701 -24.40 -17.16 -15.79
N CYS A 702 -23.75 -16.53 -14.80
CA CYS A 702 -23.15 -15.19 -14.92
C CYS A 702 -21.63 -15.29 -14.80
N VAL A 703 -20.90 -14.81 -15.81
CA VAL A 703 -19.42 -14.72 -15.80
C VAL A 703 -19.03 -13.32 -16.27
N ASN A 704 -18.29 -12.56 -15.47
CA ASN A 704 -17.86 -11.19 -15.77
C ASN A 704 -19.02 -10.26 -16.18
N GLY A 705 -20.18 -10.38 -15.53
CA GLY A 705 -21.38 -9.58 -15.84
C GLY A 705 -22.15 -9.99 -17.11
N LEU A 706 -21.75 -11.08 -17.78
CA LEU A 706 -22.42 -11.63 -18.95
C LEU A 706 -23.28 -12.84 -18.56
N TYR A 707 -24.56 -12.81 -18.92
CA TYR A 707 -25.54 -13.85 -18.62
C TYR A 707 -25.73 -14.80 -19.81
N LYS A 708 -25.78 -16.11 -19.52
CA LYS A 708 -25.99 -17.18 -20.51
C LYS A 708 -26.94 -18.24 -19.97
N VAL A 709 -27.76 -18.84 -20.83
CA VAL A 709 -28.66 -19.94 -20.43
C VAL A 709 -27.86 -21.20 -20.14
N VAL A 710 -28.11 -21.83 -18.98
CA VAL A 710 -27.54 -23.13 -18.64
C VAL A 710 -28.24 -24.18 -19.52
N LYS A 711 -27.49 -24.89 -20.36
CA LYS A 711 -28.05 -25.98 -21.17
C LYS A 711 -28.37 -27.15 -20.24
N ASP A 712 -29.63 -27.57 -20.22
CA ASP A 712 -30.04 -28.79 -19.52
C ASP A 712 -29.16 -29.95 -20.02
N ALA A 713 -28.33 -30.49 -19.14
CA ALA A 713 -27.58 -31.70 -19.44
C ALA A 713 -28.60 -32.81 -19.73
N PRO A 714 -28.47 -33.58 -20.84
CA PRO A 714 -29.36 -34.70 -21.07
C PRO A 714 -29.23 -35.65 -19.88
N ALA A 715 -30.37 -35.94 -19.24
CA ALA A 715 -30.45 -36.88 -18.15
C ALA A 715 -29.74 -38.18 -18.55
N GLN A 716 -28.64 -38.49 -17.87
CA GLN A 716 -28.06 -39.82 -17.83
C GLN A 716 -28.70 -40.60 -16.69
#